data_AF-A0A943ZWI6-F1
#
_entry.id   AF-A0A943ZWI6-F1
#
_cell.length_a   1.000
_cell.length_b   1.000
_cell.length_c   1.000
_cell.angle_alpha   90.00
_cell.angle_beta   90.00
_cell.angle_gamma   90.00
#
_symmetry.space_group_name_H-M   'P 1'
#
loop_
_entity.id
_entity.type
_entity.pdbx_description
1 polymer ?
#
loop_
_entity_poly.entity_id
_entity_poly.type
_entity_poly.pdbx_seq_one_letter_code
_entity_poly.pdbx_strand_id
1 'polypeptide(L)'
;MKKKLLASILTVCMLFTMLPTAVFAAETEAEPSAEQAAPVLEDAVAQPEGDGNGVDSEQAAVSDAVAEVTIKGEAKTYSSLQEAMTAAAAASKTASNKVEVKLLADVDLDGTDWTAVDVGTITIDGQGHTISNLQDSDYYLTSGNSHYGAGFIWKASGALTIRNLTFDCASICKDDPDNNVIGIVVGYTYGTTVFDHVKVTNSEVYGFGKVGVLLGMGADPGVKVTFSNCESTGNTIYARYDAGGLAGNIQRAQKNGVAEAEANVQITGCVVDHNTFISCAPSSTVELNTKVAADDTAGDAPCVLTGKTISGPFWLDSGYYWPAYAEYYCSYGSSKHDCKLESGGNLANGEYLVGPVAEINGVSYATLADAINAAKDGETVNMLASTVCTENTDLTEVKSVTVDFAQHTFTGDNKNIAIRSKAKGAGLLTLMNGTITTGDGTFCTLGAADGSTIIAKDMILNNSTAFGGSVKAFPGGTVELRDSQLNSVKGGGVAAAGGTVNIYNSNIDQKESYDWNSMIAAASNGTGVVNVYGGKFTSENYGLYIFTSGGTINVYDGTFTVTGDKPVLKADLDLGTYPDAVAEINISGGTFVGSIDMAKNENVHLNITGGTFSVDPNAYCATGYAAAQNESGQWVVGPKEGMEADTSISGNTASAEVGGTFSGTEDLEQDNVGASNGTLSIDATVTGGDTAVTKTEVSIGNEALTSVSGAASVNSVALKTNVADLTVDKAAWNAITNNASGARVELVIEEKAGTDSAPLTYTVTAKANGKDVYGADNAAGSIKISVAYAGAVEPKVYYVGPNGLEDMKAELKDGILSWTAKHFSDYVVISGEKKILVKESDGSLEYYGTLADAITNADKNAVITLLGDIPNAVGIAVPSGKEFVLDFNQHTYTLVGPGQGSSGTETNAFQLLKDSTITFKNGTIRIAEGANNIKRIIQNYANLTLENMQIYTANQVGGEDYALSFNNGNIVFKGNTSVVTSNDNVVAFDVCKFSSYPGVTVTFDETYTGTINGKIVYDSPNADTHQLIVKPNQGILGAIESSTTPGASDAAKNGGIAVSGGSFTAPVAPEYLADGLNFEAKDSNGIYTYH
;
A
#
# COMPACT_ATOMS: atom_id res chain seq x y z
N MET A 1 -10.56 -26.99 1.34
CA MET A 1 -11.35 -25.75 1.36
C MET A 1 -10.97 -24.88 2.58
N LYS A 2 -9.71 -24.43 2.68
CA LYS A 2 -9.17 -23.70 3.85
C LYS A 2 -8.32 -22.47 3.48
N LYS A 3 -8.60 -21.80 2.34
CA LYS A 3 -7.82 -20.64 1.88
C LYS A 3 -8.64 -19.43 1.38
N LYS A 4 -9.96 -19.39 1.62
CA LYS A 4 -10.83 -18.30 1.13
C LYS A 4 -11.20 -17.24 2.19
N LEU A 5 -10.70 -17.31 3.43
CA LEU A 5 -11.12 -16.41 4.51
C LEU A 5 -10.10 -15.32 4.91
N LEU A 6 -8.91 -15.26 4.27
CA LEU A 6 -7.86 -14.29 4.65
C LEU A 6 -7.70 -13.07 3.71
N ALA A 7 -8.42 -13.03 2.58
CA ALA A 7 -8.24 -11.96 1.58
C ALA A 7 -9.19 -10.76 1.77
N SER A 8 -10.21 -10.87 2.61
CA SER A 8 -11.28 -9.87 2.74
C SER A 8 -11.07 -8.85 3.87
N ILE A 9 -10.01 -9.00 4.69
CA ILE A 9 -9.77 -8.15 5.87
C ILE A 9 -8.65 -7.10 5.64
N LEU A 10 -7.92 -7.14 4.51
CA LEU A 10 -6.80 -6.21 4.28
C LEU A 10 -7.13 -4.95 3.44
N THR A 11 -8.32 -4.83 2.86
CA THR A 11 -8.62 -3.73 1.90
C THR A 11 -9.33 -2.53 2.53
N VAL A 12 -9.69 -2.58 3.82
CA VAL A 12 -10.43 -1.50 4.51
C VAL A 12 -9.54 -0.66 5.46
N CYS A 13 -8.28 -1.04 5.68
CA CYS A 13 -7.38 -0.33 6.60
C CYS A 13 -6.45 0.73 5.96
N MET A 14 -6.56 1.04 4.66
CA MET A 14 -5.72 2.06 3.99
C MET A 14 -6.49 3.33 3.58
N LEU A 15 -7.53 3.71 4.32
CA LEU A 15 -8.36 4.90 4.01
C LEU A 15 -8.32 6.01 5.05
N PHE A 16 -7.37 6.01 5.98
CA PHE A 16 -7.17 7.17 6.88
C PHE A 16 -5.69 7.50 7.12
N THR A 17 -5.44 8.82 7.18
CA THR A 17 -4.17 9.56 7.33
C THR A 17 -3.46 9.79 5.98
N MET A 18 -3.21 11.02 5.51
CA MET A 18 -2.74 12.20 6.22
C MET A 18 -3.23 13.52 5.58
N LEU A 19 -3.72 14.44 6.40
CA LEU A 19 -3.81 15.88 6.10
C LEU A 19 -2.49 16.57 6.53
N PRO A 20 -2.06 17.63 5.84
CA PRO A 20 -0.78 18.29 6.09
C PRO A 20 -0.85 19.18 7.33
N THR A 21 0.12 19.04 8.24
CA THR A 21 0.36 20.02 9.31
C THR A 21 1.54 20.90 8.93
N ALA A 22 1.23 22.16 8.59
CA ALA A 22 2.20 23.23 8.52
C ALA A 22 2.48 23.75 9.93
N VAL A 23 3.74 23.81 10.34
CA VAL A 23 4.20 24.65 11.46
C VAL A 23 5.51 25.32 11.07
N PHE A 24 5.47 26.65 11.09
CA PHE A 24 6.62 27.57 11.04
C PHE A 24 7.49 27.42 12.31
N ALA A 25 8.81 27.40 12.14
CA ALA A 25 9.76 28.00 13.08
C ALA A 25 11.05 28.37 12.33
N ALA A 26 11.46 29.63 12.49
CA ALA A 26 12.57 30.28 11.82
C ALA A 26 13.90 30.16 12.59
N GLU A 27 14.98 30.22 11.80
CA GLU A 27 16.32 30.79 12.03
C GLU A 27 17.10 30.51 13.32
N THR A 28 18.31 29.96 13.16
CA THR A 28 19.54 30.76 13.32
C THR A 28 20.78 30.06 12.72
N GLU A 29 21.67 30.89 12.19
CA GLU A 29 22.85 30.64 11.38
C GLU A 29 23.98 29.85 12.07
N ALA A 30 24.76 29.09 11.28
CA ALA A 30 26.23 29.12 11.30
C ALA A 30 26.83 28.31 10.12
N GLU A 31 27.58 28.97 9.25
CA GLU A 31 28.63 28.41 8.38
C GLU A 31 29.98 29.10 8.72
N PRO A 32 31.16 28.65 8.22
CA PRO A 32 31.50 27.42 7.48
C PRO A 32 32.78 26.71 7.98
N SER A 33 33.05 25.48 7.52
CA SER A 33 34.43 25.05 7.19
C SER A 33 34.53 23.70 6.45
N ALA A 34 35.25 23.74 5.32
CA ALA A 34 36.22 22.77 4.80
C ALA A 34 35.80 21.31 4.48
N GLU A 35 35.64 21.06 3.17
CA GLU A 35 36.32 20.05 2.35
C GLU A 35 37.09 18.92 3.07
N GLN A 36 36.61 17.66 2.95
CA GLN A 36 37.46 16.50 2.62
C GLN A 36 36.66 15.24 2.29
N ALA A 37 37.23 14.46 1.36
CA ALA A 37 36.70 13.30 0.65
C ALA A 37 36.31 12.07 1.49
N ALA A 38 35.48 11.21 0.90
CA ALA A 38 35.23 9.82 1.29
C ALA A 38 34.82 9.00 0.03
N PRO A 39 34.73 7.66 0.10
CA PRO A 39 35.83 6.72 0.28
C PRO A 39 35.86 5.65 -0.84
N VAL A 40 36.98 4.93 -0.93
CA VAL A 40 37.16 3.74 -1.79
C VAL A 40 36.66 2.50 -1.06
N LEU A 41 35.96 1.61 -1.75
CA LEU A 41 35.69 0.23 -1.33
C LEU A 41 36.19 -0.76 -2.39
N GLU A 42 36.87 -1.77 -1.88
CA GLU A 42 37.56 -2.87 -2.54
C GLU A 42 36.62 -3.78 -3.35
N ASP A 43 37.16 -4.44 -4.38
CA ASP A 43 37.19 -5.91 -4.32
C ASP A 43 38.35 -6.50 -5.14
N ALA A 44 38.99 -7.50 -4.54
CA ALA A 44 40.20 -8.17 -4.98
C ALA A 44 39.88 -9.56 -5.55
N VAL A 45 40.60 -10.02 -6.60
CA VAL A 45 40.97 -11.45 -6.73
C VAL A 45 42.30 -11.64 -7.50
N ALA A 46 43.32 -12.02 -6.73
CA ALA A 46 44.41 -12.99 -6.93
C ALA A 46 45.21 -13.12 -8.25
N GLN A 47 46.51 -12.84 -8.14
CA GLN A 47 47.61 -13.54 -8.84
C GLN A 47 48.05 -14.80 -8.07
N PRO A 48 48.78 -15.72 -8.72
CA PRO A 48 49.88 -16.44 -8.08
C PRO A 48 51.26 -16.03 -8.67
N GLU A 49 52.25 -15.96 -7.78
CA GLU A 49 53.67 -15.67 -8.06
C GLU A 49 54.48 -16.93 -8.44
N GLY A 50 55.65 -16.69 -9.06
CA GLY A 50 56.79 -17.59 -9.22
C GLY A 50 57.28 -17.63 -10.68
N ASP A 51 58.55 -17.46 -11.04
CA ASP A 51 59.83 -17.42 -10.32
C ASP A 51 60.89 -16.78 -11.26
N GLY A 52 62.03 -16.34 -10.71
CA GLY A 52 62.93 -15.35 -11.34
C GLY A 52 63.84 -15.80 -12.51
N ASN A 53 64.39 -14.80 -13.22
CA ASN A 53 65.83 -14.60 -13.45
C ASN A 53 66.13 -13.43 -14.42
N GLY A 54 66.87 -12.44 -13.91
CA GLY A 54 68.07 -11.86 -14.52
C GLY A 54 68.06 -11.25 -15.93
N VAL A 55 68.37 -9.94 -15.95
CA VAL A 55 69.11 -9.15 -16.98
C VAL A 55 68.40 -9.06 -18.34
N ASP A 56 67.88 -7.90 -18.77
CA ASP A 56 68.68 -6.75 -19.16
C ASP A 56 67.88 -5.44 -19.07
N SER A 57 68.62 -4.35 -18.87
CA SER A 57 68.12 -2.99 -18.90
C SER A 57 67.58 -2.60 -20.28
N GLU A 58 66.29 -2.28 -20.38
CA GLU A 58 65.80 -1.30 -21.34
C GLU A 58 64.81 -0.36 -20.65
N GLN A 59 65.19 0.90 -20.67
CA GLN A 59 64.50 2.03 -20.09
C GLN A 59 63.17 2.22 -20.84
N ALA A 60 62.03 1.81 -20.26
CA ALA A 60 60.72 2.05 -20.84
C ALA A 60 60.42 3.55 -20.81
N ALA A 61 60.50 4.19 -21.97
CA ALA A 61 60.11 5.58 -22.17
C ALA A 61 58.62 5.76 -21.80
N VAL A 62 58.32 6.82 -21.05
CA VAL A 62 56.97 7.37 -20.95
C VAL A 62 56.53 7.69 -22.37
N SER A 63 55.52 7.00 -22.91
CA SER A 63 55.12 7.23 -24.30
C SER A 63 54.32 8.52 -24.38
N ASP A 64 54.84 9.53 -25.08
CA ASP A 64 54.15 10.79 -25.42
C ASP A 64 53.00 10.59 -26.43
N ALA A 65 52.39 9.40 -26.47
CA ALA A 65 51.35 9.06 -27.43
C ALA A 65 49.98 9.55 -26.95
N VAL A 66 49.26 10.28 -27.80
CA VAL A 66 47.92 10.80 -27.53
C VAL A 66 46.82 9.95 -28.17
N ALA A 67 47.15 9.14 -29.18
CA ALA A 67 46.20 8.26 -29.84
C ALA A 67 46.84 6.95 -30.33
N GLU A 68 46.02 5.90 -30.40
CA GLU A 68 46.31 4.62 -31.04
C GLU A 68 45.39 4.43 -32.24
N VAL A 69 45.95 4.04 -33.39
CA VAL A 69 45.19 3.66 -34.57
C VAL A 69 45.41 2.18 -34.85
N THR A 70 44.33 1.41 -34.85
CA THR A 70 44.31 0.00 -35.23
C THR A 70 43.77 -0.14 -36.65
N ILE A 71 44.58 -0.73 -37.56
CA ILE A 71 44.20 -1.01 -38.95
C ILE A 71 44.35 -2.51 -39.18
N LYS A 72 43.26 -3.20 -39.55
CA LYS A 72 43.25 -4.67 -39.76
C LYS A 72 43.75 -5.48 -38.56
N GLY A 73 43.60 -4.96 -37.34
CA GLY A 73 44.04 -5.61 -36.10
C GLY A 73 45.48 -5.29 -35.68
N GLU A 74 46.21 -4.47 -36.44
CA GLU A 74 47.55 -4.00 -36.07
C GLU A 74 47.44 -2.59 -35.48
N ALA A 75 47.87 -2.43 -34.22
CA ALA A 75 47.83 -1.17 -33.49
C ALA A 75 49.13 -0.38 -33.64
N LYS A 76 49.03 0.94 -33.84
CA LYS A 76 50.15 1.87 -33.86
C LYS A 76 49.81 3.13 -33.06
N THR A 77 50.71 3.56 -32.19
CA THR A 77 50.57 4.79 -31.41
C THR A 77 51.13 6.02 -32.12
N TYR A 78 50.58 7.19 -31.80
CA TYR A 78 50.91 8.49 -32.39
C TYR A 78 50.97 9.55 -31.30
N SER A 79 51.96 10.43 -31.36
CA SER A 79 52.10 11.58 -30.45
C SER A 79 51.33 12.82 -30.91
N SER A 80 50.79 12.82 -32.13
CA SER A 80 49.93 13.86 -32.66
C SER A 80 48.56 13.30 -33.05
N LEU A 81 47.50 13.96 -32.58
CA LEU A 81 46.13 13.61 -32.95
C LEU A 81 45.88 13.83 -34.46
N GLN A 82 46.43 14.90 -35.03
CA GLN A 82 46.32 15.19 -36.47
C GLN A 82 46.95 14.06 -37.31
N GLU A 83 48.13 13.57 -36.93
CA GLU A 83 48.79 12.46 -37.64
C GLU A 83 48.00 11.15 -37.51
N ALA A 84 47.53 10.84 -36.31
CA ALA A 84 46.71 9.66 -36.05
C ALA A 84 45.44 9.66 -36.91
N MET A 85 44.70 10.77 -36.88
CA MET A 85 43.47 10.92 -37.64
C MET A 85 43.72 10.93 -39.14
N THR A 86 44.82 11.51 -39.62
CA THR A 86 45.19 11.47 -41.05
C THR A 86 45.48 10.04 -41.51
N ALA A 87 46.21 9.25 -40.71
CA ALA A 87 46.50 7.85 -41.02
C ALA A 87 45.23 6.98 -41.01
N ALA A 88 44.37 7.17 -40.00
CA ALA A 88 43.10 6.46 -39.89
C ALA A 88 42.14 6.82 -41.03
N ALA A 89 42.05 8.11 -41.38
CA ALA A 89 41.26 8.61 -42.49
C ALA A 89 41.68 7.98 -43.83
N ALA A 90 42.98 7.94 -44.12
CA ALA A 90 43.47 7.29 -45.34
C ALA A 90 43.13 5.79 -45.39
N ALA A 91 43.26 5.09 -44.25
CA ALA A 91 42.98 3.65 -44.18
C ALA A 91 41.48 3.32 -44.26
N SER A 92 40.62 4.14 -43.67
CA SER A 92 39.17 3.89 -43.57
C SER A 92 38.45 3.93 -44.92
N LYS A 93 39.05 4.57 -45.95
CA LYS A 93 38.50 4.61 -47.32
C LYS A 93 38.56 3.26 -48.05
N THR A 94 39.33 2.31 -47.54
CA THR A 94 39.38 0.94 -48.10
C THR A 94 38.36 0.07 -47.37
N ALA A 95 37.31 -0.38 -48.07
CA ALA A 95 36.19 -1.10 -47.48
C ALA A 95 36.54 -2.41 -46.71
N SER A 96 37.69 -3.03 -47.00
CA SER A 96 38.17 -4.23 -46.28
C SER A 96 38.94 -3.93 -44.99
N ASN A 97 39.22 -2.65 -44.71
CA ASN A 97 39.93 -2.25 -43.50
C ASN A 97 38.92 -2.06 -42.36
N LYS A 98 39.12 -2.78 -41.24
CA LYS A 98 38.55 -2.37 -39.95
C LYS A 98 39.51 -1.36 -39.33
N VAL A 99 39.07 -0.12 -39.20
CA VAL A 99 39.87 0.98 -38.64
C VAL A 99 39.24 1.45 -37.34
N GLU A 100 40.05 1.49 -36.28
CA GLU A 100 39.66 1.96 -34.95
C GLU A 100 40.70 2.96 -34.45
N VAL A 101 40.24 4.10 -33.93
CA VAL A 101 41.07 5.10 -33.26
C VAL A 101 40.69 5.12 -31.80
N LYS A 102 41.68 5.07 -30.90
CA LYS A 102 41.50 5.25 -29.47
C LYS A 102 42.30 6.44 -29.00
N LEU A 103 41.68 7.39 -28.30
CA LEU A 103 42.43 8.38 -27.55
C LEU A 103 43.04 7.71 -26.31
N LEU A 104 44.27 8.09 -26.01
CA LEU A 104 45.03 7.58 -24.85
C LEU A 104 45.22 8.65 -23.76
N ALA A 105 44.95 9.91 -24.10
CA ALA A 105 45.04 11.06 -23.21
C ALA A 105 44.14 12.19 -23.73
N ASP A 106 43.90 13.19 -22.87
CA ASP A 106 43.28 14.44 -23.28
C ASP A 106 44.21 15.19 -24.25
N VAL A 107 43.61 15.90 -25.21
CA VAL A 107 44.32 16.64 -26.26
C VAL A 107 43.90 18.10 -26.24
N ASP A 108 44.83 19.00 -25.95
CA ASP A 108 44.62 20.44 -26.08
C ASP A 108 45.21 20.91 -27.43
N LEU A 109 44.37 21.55 -28.25
CA LEU A 109 44.74 22.06 -29.57
C LEU A 109 44.91 23.58 -29.58
N ASP A 110 45.03 24.25 -28.43
CA ASP A 110 45.28 25.68 -28.38
C ASP A 110 46.54 26.06 -29.18
N GLY A 111 46.41 27.10 -30.01
CA GLY A 111 47.44 27.53 -30.95
C GLY A 111 47.82 26.51 -32.03
N THR A 112 47.11 25.38 -32.14
CA THR A 112 47.32 24.35 -33.15
C THR A 112 46.19 24.35 -34.16
N ASP A 113 46.59 24.58 -35.39
CA ASP A 113 45.75 24.64 -36.56
C ASP A 113 45.24 23.23 -36.96
N TRP A 114 43.94 22.94 -36.73
CA TRP A 114 43.36 21.64 -37.11
C TRP A 114 43.04 21.59 -38.60
N THR A 115 43.43 20.50 -39.25
CA THR A 115 43.02 20.17 -40.61
C THR A 115 41.98 19.05 -40.57
N ALA A 116 40.73 19.38 -40.90
CA ALA A 116 39.63 18.43 -40.92
C ALA A 116 39.91 17.22 -41.83
N VAL A 117 39.51 16.02 -41.40
CA VAL A 117 39.76 14.78 -42.15
C VAL A 117 38.53 14.28 -42.93
N ASP A 118 38.77 13.56 -44.03
CA ASP A 118 37.77 12.84 -44.83
C ASP A 118 37.91 11.34 -44.57
N VAL A 119 36.89 10.71 -43.97
CA VAL A 119 36.93 9.32 -43.51
C VAL A 119 35.99 8.40 -44.31
N GLY A 120 36.32 7.11 -44.35
CA GLY A 120 35.44 6.03 -44.81
C GLY A 120 34.77 5.32 -43.63
N THR A 121 34.88 4.00 -43.55
CA THR A 121 34.33 3.22 -42.42
C THR A 121 35.31 3.20 -41.24
N ILE A 122 34.90 3.74 -40.08
CA ILE A 122 35.80 3.92 -38.92
C ILE A 122 35.04 3.98 -37.58
N THR A 123 35.67 3.46 -36.52
CA THR A 123 35.28 3.71 -35.12
C THR A 123 36.30 4.62 -34.44
N ILE A 124 35.83 5.64 -33.72
CA ILE A 124 36.65 6.52 -32.90
C ILE A 124 36.13 6.41 -31.47
N ASP A 125 36.99 5.94 -30.56
CA ASP A 125 36.71 5.82 -29.14
C ASP A 125 37.55 6.83 -28.38
N GLY A 126 36.89 7.82 -27.79
CA GLY A 126 37.56 8.81 -26.94
C GLY A 126 38.00 8.23 -25.60
N GLN A 127 37.52 7.04 -25.19
CA GLN A 127 37.85 6.41 -23.91
C GLN A 127 37.56 7.31 -22.67
N GLY A 128 36.70 8.31 -22.82
CA GLY A 128 36.36 9.31 -21.80
C GLY A 128 37.23 10.57 -21.84
N HIS A 129 38.16 10.68 -22.79
CA HIS A 129 39.07 11.83 -22.92
C HIS A 129 38.43 13.04 -23.60
N THR A 130 39.09 14.19 -23.45
CA THR A 130 38.66 15.48 -23.97
C THR A 130 39.59 16.00 -25.07
N ILE A 131 39.01 16.54 -26.15
CA ILE A 131 39.69 17.39 -27.13
C ILE A 131 39.27 18.84 -26.86
N SER A 132 40.22 19.68 -26.44
CA SER A 132 39.96 21.09 -26.10
C SER A 132 40.50 22.06 -27.16
N ASN A 133 39.89 23.24 -27.26
CA ASN A 133 40.38 24.35 -28.08
C ASN A 133 40.56 24.03 -29.56
N LEU A 134 39.75 23.12 -30.10
CA LEU A 134 39.76 22.76 -31.51
C LEU A 134 39.40 23.99 -32.37
N GLN A 135 40.35 24.46 -33.17
CA GLN A 135 40.17 25.54 -34.15
C GLN A 135 40.53 25.02 -35.55
N ASP A 136 39.68 25.30 -36.54
CA ASP A 136 39.98 24.99 -37.93
C ASP A 136 40.86 26.08 -38.54
N SER A 137 41.85 25.66 -39.33
CA SER A 137 42.99 26.52 -39.66
C SER A 137 43.10 26.96 -41.09
N ASP A 138 42.67 26.14 -42.04
CA ASP A 138 42.73 26.50 -43.44
C ASP A 138 41.86 25.58 -44.29
N TYR A 139 41.17 26.23 -45.21
CA TYR A 139 40.07 25.73 -46.00
C TYR A 139 40.56 24.96 -47.25
N TYR A 140 40.34 23.64 -47.31
CA TYR A 140 40.66 22.84 -48.52
C TYR A 140 39.58 22.96 -49.60
N LEU A 141 39.70 24.01 -50.44
CA LEU A 141 39.05 24.13 -51.75
C LEU A 141 39.60 23.12 -52.75
N THR A 142 39.34 21.82 -52.59
CA THR A 142 39.54 20.89 -53.70
C THR A 142 38.24 20.76 -54.49
N SER A 143 38.21 21.45 -55.63
CA SER A 143 37.23 21.38 -56.74
C SER A 143 36.01 22.32 -56.70
N GLY A 144 36.25 23.60 -56.99
CA GLY A 144 35.37 24.42 -57.85
C GLY A 144 33.93 24.71 -57.40
N ASN A 145 33.47 24.23 -56.26
CA ASN A 145 32.17 24.58 -55.67
C ASN A 145 32.39 24.95 -54.21
N SER A 146 32.28 26.24 -53.97
CA SER A 146 32.57 26.97 -52.73
C SER A 146 31.54 26.65 -51.62
N HIS A 147 32.03 26.53 -50.38
CA HIS A 147 31.33 26.57 -49.08
C HIS A 147 30.73 25.26 -48.50
N TYR A 148 31.44 24.11 -48.50
CA TYR A 148 30.92 22.84 -47.96
C TYR A 148 31.93 22.02 -47.13
N GLY A 149 31.57 21.72 -45.87
CA GLY A 149 32.21 20.72 -45.00
C GLY A 149 33.34 21.28 -44.13
N ALA A 150 33.12 21.32 -42.82
CA ALA A 150 34.12 21.67 -41.80
C ALA A 150 33.83 20.94 -40.47
N GLY A 151 34.81 20.93 -39.55
CA GLY A 151 34.75 20.26 -38.25
C GLY A 151 35.97 19.40 -37.93
N PHE A 152 35.89 18.59 -36.87
CA PHE A 152 36.89 17.56 -36.58
C PHE A 152 37.02 16.57 -37.77
N ILE A 153 35.88 16.18 -38.34
CA ILE A 153 35.74 15.42 -39.59
C ILE A 153 34.89 16.26 -40.54
N TRP A 154 35.42 16.70 -41.69
CA TRP A 154 34.59 17.46 -42.63
C TRP A 154 33.67 16.56 -43.46
N LYS A 155 34.07 15.30 -43.69
CA LYS A 155 33.28 14.32 -44.45
C LYS A 155 33.49 12.89 -43.96
N ALA A 156 32.40 12.15 -43.82
CA ALA A 156 32.37 10.70 -43.64
C ALA A 156 31.62 10.06 -44.80
N SER A 157 32.31 9.25 -45.60
CA SER A 157 31.77 8.57 -46.79
C SER A 157 31.26 7.14 -46.53
N GLY A 158 31.53 6.61 -45.35
CA GLY A 158 31.16 5.26 -44.91
C GLY A 158 30.62 5.24 -43.49
N ALA A 159 30.47 4.05 -42.90
CA ALA A 159 29.90 3.93 -41.56
C ALA A 159 30.83 4.51 -40.48
N LEU A 160 30.31 5.45 -39.69
CA LEU A 160 31.07 6.18 -38.66
C LEU A 160 30.48 5.91 -37.28
N THR A 161 31.32 5.51 -36.32
CA THR A 161 30.95 5.49 -34.90
C THR A 161 31.94 6.37 -34.13
N ILE A 162 31.43 7.32 -33.36
CA ILE A 162 32.20 8.10 -32.39
C ILE A 162 31.59 7.85 -31.02
N ARG A 163 32.43 7.53 -30.03
CA ARG A 163 31.94 7.32 -28.66
C ARG A 163 32.90 7.78 -27.57
N ASN A 164 32.34 8.01 -26.38
CA ASN A 164 33.07 8.34 -25.15
C ASN A 164 34.07 9.50 -25.34
N LEU A 165 33.67 10.58 -26.00
CA LEU A 165 34.58 11.67 -26.40
C LEU A 165 33.95 13.02 -26.10
N THR A 166 34.72 13.90 -25.46
CA THR A 166 34.32 15.28 -25.17
C THR A 166 35.06 16.25 -26.08
N PHE A 167 34.35 17.23 -26.63
CA PHE A 167 34.90 18.42 -27.27
C PHE A 167 34.56 19.62 -26.39
N ASP A 168 35.55 20.38 -25.94
CA ASP A 168 35.34 21.58 -25.12
C ASP A 168 36.04 22.80 -25.72
N CYS A 169 35.40 23.97 -25.60
CA CYS A 169 35.92 25.23 -26.11
C CYS A 169 36.34 25.19 -27.60
N ALA A 170 35.67 24.39 -28.44
CA ALA A 170 35.93 24.35 -29.87
C ALA A 170 35.39 25.62 -30.55
N SER A 171 36.05 26.09 -31.60
CA SER A 171 35.60 27.25 -32.39
C SER A 171 35.80 26.95 -33.88
N ILE A 172 34.73 26.61 -34.59
CA ILE A 172 34.78 26.16 -35.99
C ILE A 172 34.18 27.19 -36.95
N CYS A 173 34.92 27.50 -38.03
CA CYS A 173 34.54 28.39 -39.14
C CYS A 173 34.27 29.85 -38.75
N LYS A 174 34.84 30.34 -37.63
CA LYS A 174 34.62 31.69 -37.11
C LYS A 174 34.93 32.80 -38.12
N ASP A 175 35.99 32.61 -38.90
CA ASP A 175 36.46 33.58 -39.89
C ASP A 175 35.78 33.43 -41.27
N ASP A 176 34.98 32.38 -41.49
CA ASP A 176 34.23 32.13 -42.74
C ASP A 176 32.80 31.65 -42.46
N PRO A 177 31.91 32.57 -42.03
CA PRO A 177 30.53 32.26 -41.67
C PRO A 177 29.64 31.97 -42.89
N ASP A 178 30.16 32.00 -44.13
CA ASP A 178 29.39 31.71 -45.34
C ASP A 178 29.39 30.21 -45.72
N ASN A 179 30.05 29.35 -44.93
CA ASN A 179 30.04 27.89 -45.11
C ASN A 179 28.64 27.28 -44.89
N ASN A 180 28.18 26.39 -45.77
CA ASN A 180 26.79 25.91 -45.80
C ASN A 180 26.58 24.49 -45.26
N VAL A 181 27.63 23.84 -44.74
CA VAL A 181 27.53 22.59 -43.98
C VAL A 181 28.67 22.52 -42.97
N ILE A 182 28.36 22.66 -41.68
CA ILE A 182 29.35 22.64 -40.59
C ILE A 182 28.82 21.86 -39.39
N GLY A 183 29.69 21.03 -38.81
CA GLY A 183 29.51 20.54 -37.45
C GLY A 183 30.82 20.62 -36.68
N ILE A 184 30.77 20.76 -35.35
CA ILE A 184 32.01 20.76 -34.56
C ILE A 184 32.69 19.39 -34.68
N VAL A 185 31.91 18.31 -34.55
CA VAL A 185 32.43 16.95 -34.65
C VAL A 185 32.45 16.46 -36.09
N VAL A 186 31.32 16.52 -36.79
CA VAL A 186 31.19 16.04 -38.19
C VAL A 186 30.48 17.06 -39.05
N GLY A 187 31.11 17.52 -40.13
CA GLY A 187 30.45 18.36 -41.14
C GLY A 187 29.41 17.57 -41.93
N TYR A 188 29.88 16.61 -42.72
CA TYR A 188 29.06 15.89 -43.70
C TYR A 188 29.12 14.38 -43.46
N THR A 189 28.00 13.66 -43.50
CA THR A 189 28.01 12.20 -43.45
C THR A 189 27.13 11.52 -44.49
N TYR A 190 27.65 10.41 -45.01
CA TYR A 190 27.02 9.46 -45.92
C TYR A 190 26.98 8.09 -45.23
N GLY A 191 25.85 7.38 -45.29
CA GLY A 191 25.68 6.08 -44.62
C GLY A 191 25.36 6.16 -43.11
N THR A 192 25.59 5.06 -42.38
CA THR A 192 25.22 4.95 -40.94
C THR A 192 26.21 5.70 -40.05
N THR A 193 25.72 6.63 -39.24
CA THR A 193 26.51 7.40 -38.26
C THR A 193 25.97 7.20 -36.85
N VAL A 194 26.85 6.93 -35.90
CA VAL A 194 26.51 6.73 -34.48
C VAL A 194 27.38 7.65 -33.62
N PHE A 195 26.73 8.49 -32.83
CA PHE A 195 27.32 9.22 -31.71
C PHE A 195 26.81 8.58 -30.42
N ASP A 196 27.72 8.12 -29.56
CA ASP A 196 27.37 7.44 -28.31
C ASP A 196 28.22 7.98 -27.16
N HIS A 197 27.62 8.68 -26.19
CA HIS A 197 28.36 9.39 -25.13
C HIS A 197 29.37 10.41 -25.69
N VAL A 198 28.97 11.18 -26.71
CA VAL A 198 29.75 12.28 -27.26
C VAL A 198 29.25 13.59 -26.65
N LYS A 199 30.17 14.38 -26.10
CA LYS A 199 29.86 15.66 -25.45
C LYS A 199 30.48 16.81 -26.22
N VAL A 200 29.75 17.90 -26.37
CA VAL A 200 30.27 19.16 -26.91
C VAL A 200 29.83 20.29 -25.98
N THR A 201 30.80 20.95 -25.36
CA THR A 201 30.57 21.96 -24.33
C THR A 201 31.27 23.27 -24.64
N ASN A 202 30.66 24.38 -24.24
CA ASN A 202 31.25 25.73 -24.27
C ASN A 202 31.86 26.12 -25.64
N SER A 203 31.31 25.59 -26.73
CA SER A 203 31.91 25.70 -28.07
C SER A 203 31.14 26.65 -28.97
N GLU A 204 31.79 27.17 -30.00
CA GLU A 204 31.21 28.05 -31.01
C GLU A 204 31.28 27.41 -32.40
N VAL A 205 30.19 27.52 -33.17
CA VAL A 205 30.14 27.06 -34.56
C VAL A 205 29.47 28.11 -35.44
N TYR A 206 30.10 28.39 -36.58
CA TYR A 206 29.70 29.46 -37.50
C TYR A 206 29.40 28.93 -38.90
N GLY A 207 28.27 29.37 -39.46
CA GLY A 207 27.88 29.00 -40.82
C GLY A 207 26.73 29.78 -41.41
N PHE A 208 26.49 29.49 -42.69
CA PHE A 208 25.37 29.99 -43.46
C PHE A 208 24.14 29.12 -43.24
N GLY A 209 24.28 27.80 -43.40
CA GLY A 209 23.19 26.84 -43.21
C GLY A 209 23.68 25.44 -42.85
N LYS A 210 22.78 24.56 -42.40
CA LYS A 210 23.07 23.15 -42.02
C LYS A 210 24.20 23.07 -41.00
N VAL A 211 23.98 23.82 -39.91
CA VAL A 211 24.96 24.03 -38.84
C VAL A 211 24.52 23.26 -37.61
N GLY A 212 25.27 22.23 -37.25
CA GLY A 212 25.00 21.43 -36.05
C GLY A 212 26.15 21.45 -35.07
N VAL A 213 25.88 21.07 -33.83
CA VAL A 213 26.96 20.89 -32.84
C VAL A 213 27.71 19.59 -33.11
N LEU A 214 27.01 18.45 -33.18
CA LEU A 214 27.63 17.15 -33.47
C LEU A 214 27.71 16.88 -34.98
N LEU A 215 26.66 17.22 -35.73
CA LEU A 215 26.57 16.91 -37.16
C LEU A 215 26.03 18.09 -37.98
N GLY A 216 26.75 18.56 -39.00
CA GLY A 216 26.20 19.57 -39.93
C GLY A 216 25.04 19.03 -40.76
N MET A 217 25.32 18.03 -41.62
CA MET A 217 24.35 17.43 -42.53
C MET A 217 24.45 15.91 -42.62
N GLY A 218 23.33 15.24 -42.37
CA GLY A 218 23.10 13.87 -42.79
C GLY A 218 22.57 13.85 -44.23
N ALA A 219 23.39 13.43 -45.19
CA ALA A 219 23.22 13.87 -46.56
C ALA A 219 22.62 12.90 -47.57
N ASP A 220 22.70 11.60 -47.31
CA ASP A 220 22.02 10.62 -48.16
C ASP A 220 20.52 10.64 -47.85
N PRO A 221 19.63 10.63 -48.86
CA PRO A 221 18.21 10.40 -48.62
C PRO A 221 17.99 9.12 -47.81
N GLY A 222 17.58 9.27 -46.55
CA GLY A 222 17.38 8.15 -45.63
C GLY A 222 18.63 7.70 -44.87
N VAL A 223 19.65 8.56 -44.79
CA VAL A 223 20.83 8.41 -43.93
C VAL A 223 20.40 8.01 -42.51
N LYS A 224 21.15 7.09 -41.90
CA LYS A 224 20.84 6.60 -40.56
C LYS A 224 21.75 7.29 -39.56
N VAL A 225 21.16 8.06 -38.64
CA VAL A 225 21.93 8.78 -37.61
C VAL A 225 21.40 8.41 -36.24
N THR A 226 22.28 7.96 -35.36
CA THR A 226 21.95 7.64 -33.97
C THR A 226 22.72 8.55 -33.04
N PHE A 227 22.01 9.21 -32.12
CA PHE A 227 22.54 9.96 -30.99
C PHE A 227 22.10 9.24 -29.71
N SER A 228 23.06 8.71 -28.96
CA SER A 228 22.83 8.02 -27.69
C SER A 228 23.63 8.71 -26.60
N ASN A 229 22.98 9.13 -25.52
CA ASN A 229 23.62 9.72 -24.34
C ASN A 229 24.59 10.87 -24.67
N CYS A 230 24.29 11.63 -25.72
CA CYS A 230 25.13 12.75 -26.16
C CYS A 230 24.76 14.02 -25.40
N GLU A 231 25.71 14.94 -25.28
CA GLU A 231 25.53 16.20 -24.58
C GLU A 231 25.94 17.37 -25.46
N SER A 232 25.09 18.38 -25.56
CA SER A 232 25.31 19.63 -26.28
C SER A 232 24.93 20.77 -25.35
N THR A 233 25.91 21.28 -24.60
CA THR A 233 25.66 22.20 -23.49
C THR A 233 26.46 23.49 -23.61
N GLY A 234 25.78 24.64 -23.46
CA GLY A 234 26.45 25.95 -23.39
C GLY A 234 27.15 26.37 -24.68
N ASN A 235 26.75 25.82 -25.82
CA ASN A 235 27.36 26.13 -27.12
C ASN A 235 26.70 27.36 -27.76
N THR A 236 27.43 28.09 -28.60
CA THR A 236 26.88 29.19 -29.41
C THR A 236 26.87 28.83 -30.88
N ILE A 237 25.69 28.87 -31.50
CA ILE A 237 25.45 28.43 -32.88
C ILE A 237 25.06 29.64 -33.72
N TYR A 238 25.93 30.02 -34.67
CA TYR A 238 25.69 31.10 -35.61
C TYR A 238 25.27 30.53 -36.97
N ALA A 239 24.01 30.74 -37.38
CA ALA A 239 23.51 30.24 -38.66
C ALA A 239 22.35 31.07 -39.22
N ARG A 240 22.07 30.98 -40.53
CA ARG A 240 20.88 31.58 -41.13
C ARG A 240 19.68 30.64 -41.12
N TYR A 241 19.89 29.36 -41.43
CA TYR A 241 18.85 28.33 -41.47
C TYR A 241 19.44 26.93 -41.25
N ASP A 242 18.58 25.93 -41.04
CA ASP A 242 18.97 24.54 -40.77
C ASP A 242 19.98 24.42 -39.63
N ALA A 243 19.79 25.16 -38.55
CA ALA A 243 20.62 25.04 -37.36
C ALA A 243 20.05 24.02 -36.39
N GLY A 244 20.90 23.30 -35.67
CA GLY A 244 20.40 22.51 -34.55
C GLY A 244 21.40 22.13 -33.47
N GLY A 245 20.85 21.93 -32.27
CA GLY A 245 21.62 21.64 -31.07
C GLY A 245 22.33 20.28 -31.10
N LEU A 246 21.83 19.30 -31.85
CA LEU A 246 22.57 18.06 -32.16
C LEU A 246 23.06 18.08 -33.60
N ALA A 247 22.15 18.27 -34.56
CA ALA A 247 22.49 18.31 -35.97
C ALA A 247 21.84 19.49 -36.69
N GLY A 248 22.49 20.02 -37.72
CA GLY A 248 21.93 21.07 -38.56
C GLY A 248 20.71 20.56 -39.32
N ASN A 249 20.93 19.67 -40.29
CA ASN A 249 19.84 18.95 -40.94
C ASN A 249 20.12 17.48 -41.24
N ILE A 250 19.05 16.70 -41.40
CA ILE A 250 19.12 15.27 -41.75
C ILE A 250 18.09 14.94 -42.82
N GLN A 251 18.55 14.36 -43.94
CA GLN A 251 17.69 14.02 -45.07
C GLN A 251 16.82 12.78 -44.82
N ARG A 252 15.51 12.94 -45.05
CA ARG A 252 14.54 11.85 -45.03
C ARG A 252 14.73 10.90 -46.22
N ALA A 253 14.29 9.65 -46.04
CA ALA A 253 14.25 8.69 -47.13
C ALA A 253 13.37 9.22 -48.26
N GLN A 254 13.68 8.88 -49.51
CA GLN A 254 12.93 9.34 -50.67
C GLN A 254 12.44 8.17 -51.52
N LYS A 255 11.17 8.23 -51.94
CA LYS A 255 10.54 7.32 -52.90
C LYS A 255 10.09 8.10 -54.12
N ASN A 256 10.62 7.75 -55.30
CA ASN A 256 10.34 8.46 -56.56
C ASN A 256 10.64 9.99 -56.51
N GLY A 257 11.63 10.41 -55.71
CA GLY A 257 12.01 11.82 -55.57
C GLY A 257 11.17 12.64 -54.57
N VAL A 258 10.20 11.99 -53.91
CA VAL A 258 9.39 12.56 -52.82
C VAL A 258 9.89 12.00 -51.49
N ALA A 259 10.10 12.87 -50.51
CA ALA A 259 10.51 12.45 -49.17
C ALA A 259 9.41 11.64 -48.48
N GLU A 260 9.80 10.67 -47.66
CA GLU A 260 8.92 10.02 -46.69
C GLU A 260 8.67 10.97 -45.51
N ALA A 261 7.73 10.64 -44.61
CA ALA A 261 7.32 11.54 -43.53
C ALA A 261 8.43 11.76 -42.48
N GLU A 262 9.17 10.71 -42.15
CA GLU A 262 10.09 10.67 -41.01
C GLU A 262 11.54 10.39 -41.45
N ALA A 263 12.50 10.93 -40.68
CA ALA A 263 13.92 10.68 -40.89
C ALA A 263 14.36 9.40 -40.16
N ASN A 264 15.43 8.74 -40.64
CA ASN A 264 16.00 7.58 -39.97
C ASN A 264 16.93 8.00 -38.82
N VAL A 265 16.38 8.72 -37.84
CA VAL A 265 17.12 9.30 -36.73
C VAL A 265 16.69 8.66 -35.41
N GLN A 266 17.65 8.24 -34.60
CA GLN A 266 17.42 7.75 -33.24
C GLN A 266 18.07 8.71 -32.25
N ILE A 267 17.31 9.22 -31.28
CA ILE A 267 17.80 10.10 -30.22
C ILE A 267 17.37 9.49 -28.89
N THR A 268 18.33 9.15 -28.04
CA THR A 268 18.05 8.53 -26.73
C THR A 268 18.99 9.11 -25.68
N GLY A 269 18.45 9.56 -24.55
CA GLY A 269 19.25 10.06 -23.42
C GLY A 269 20.12 11.29 -23.72
N CYS A 270 19.81 12.05 -24.77
CA CYS A 270 20.62 13.19 -25.17
C CYS A 270 20.20 14.46 -24.41
N VAL A 271 21.18 15.25 -23.98
CA VAL A 271 20.99 16.55 -23.33
C VAL A 271 21.34 17.65 -24.32
N VAL A 272 20.42 18.56 -24.56
CA VAL A 272 20.65 19.82 -25.29
C VAL A 272 20.22 20.93 -24.36
N ASP A 273 21.18 21.67 -23.82
CA ASP A 273 20.93 22.56 -22.69
C ASP A 273 21.74 23.85 -22.79
N HIS A 274 21.13 24.99 -22.45
CA HIS A 274 21.76 26.32 -22.47
C HIS A 274 22.52 26.69 -23.77
N ASN A 275 22.20 26.07 -24.91
CA ASN A 275 22.76 26.47 -26.20
C ASN A 275 22.15 27.81 -26.66
N THR A 276 22.99 28.69 -27.20
CA THR A 276 22.59 30.01 -27.70
C THR A 276 22.60 30.01 -29.23
N PHE A 277 21.42 30.09 -29.84
CA PHE A 277 21.30 30.32 -31.28
C PHE A 277 21.35 31.82 -31.61
N ILE A 278 22.24 32.21 -32.52
CA ILE A 278 22.36 33.57 -33.03
C ILE A 278 22.09 33.53 -34.53
N SER A 279 20.95 34.11 -34.94
CA SER A 279 20.59 34.16 -36.35
C SER A 279 21.48 35.14 -37.12
N CYS A 280 22.15 34.64 -38.15
CA CYS A 280 22.89 35.45 -39.13
C CYS A 280 22.02 35.88 -40.31
N ALA A 281 20.71 35.64 -40.24
CA ALA A 281 19.78 35.95 -41.32
C ALA A 281 19.60 37.48 -41.49
N PRO A 282 19.44 37.99 -42.72
CA PRO A 282 19.22 39.43 -42.96
C PRO A 282 17.93 39.98 -42.33
N SER A 283 16.96 39.09 -42.05
CA SER A 283 15.69 39.39 -41.39
C SER A 283 15.54 38.51 -40.15
N SER A 284 14.82 39.00 -39.13
CA SER A 284 14.53 38.21 -37.92
C SER A 284 13.76 36.93 -38.23
N THR A 285 13.89 35.94 -37.34
CA THR A 285 13.07 34.72 -37.38
C THR A 285 11.61 35.03 -37.04
N VAL A 286 10.73 34.15 -37.48
CA VAL A 286 9.27 34.18 -37.26
C VAL A 286 8.90 32.88 -36.56
N GLU A 287 8.21 32.99 -35.42
CA GLU A 287 7.63 31.83 -34.74
C GLU A 287 6.41 31.31 -35.51
N LEU A 288 6.46 30.06 -35.94
CA LEU A 288 5.33 29.37 -36.54
C LEU A 288 4.62 28.51 -35.50
N ASN A 289 3.31 28.35 -35.69
CA ASN A 289 2.48 27.33 -35.03
C ASN A 289 1.24 27.08 -35.91
N THR A 290 1.42 26.29 -36.97
CA THR A 290 0.40 26.08 -38.01
C THR A 290 0.48 24.66 -38.54
N LYS A 291 -0.60 24.16 -39.15
CA LYS A 291 -0.56 22.86 -39.85
C LYS A 291 -0.14 23.03 -41.30
N VAL A 292 0.36 21.93 -41.87
CA VAL A 292 0.51 21.76 -43.31
C VAL A 292 -0.87 21.50 -43.93
N ALA A 293 -1.21 22.28 -44.97
CA ALA A 293 -2.50 22.22 -45.63
C ALA A 293 -2.73 20.89 -46.38
N ALA A 294 -4.01 20.49 -46.51
CA ALA A 294 -4.40 19.19 -47.05
C ALA A 294 -4.12 18.97 -48.55
N ASP A 295 -3.95 20.04 -49.33
CA ASP A 295 -3.61 19.98 -50.75
C ASP A 295 -3.25 21.39 -51.25
N ASP A 296 -2.20 21.53 -52.07
CA ASP A 296 -2.24 22.35 -53.29
C ASP A 296 -0.91 22.21 -54.08
N THR A 297 -1.00 21.43 -55.17
CA THR A 297 0.05 21.11 -56.16
C THR A 297 1.01 22.24 -56.53
N ALA A 298 2.24 22.15 -56.02
CA ALA A 298 3.44 22.68 -56.67
C ALA A 298 4.40 21.50 -56.92
N GLY A 299 4.05 20.63 -57.87
CA GLY A 299 4.81 19.42 -58.25
C GLY A 299 3.92 18.17 -58.29
N ASP A 300 4.28 17.19 -59.11
CA ASP A 300 3.47 16.01 -59.47
C ASP A 300 3.13 15.01 -58.31
N ALA A 301 3.28 15.39 -57.02
CA ALA A 301 3.03 14.54 -55.86
C ALA A 301 2.49 15.31 -54.62
N PRO A 302 1.64 14.70 -53.77
CA PRO A 302 1.11 15.31 -52.54
C PRO A 302 2.17 15.46 -51.44
N CYS A 303 2.07 16.54 -50.65
CA CYS A 303 2.95 16.75 -49.49
C CYS A 303 2.71 15.69 -48.41
N VAL A 304 3.75 14.91 -48.11
CA VAL A 304 3.71 13.83 -47.10
C VAL A 304 3.52 14.31 -45.67
N LEU A 305 3.64 15.61 -45.43
CA LEU A 305 3.47 16.25 -44.12
C LEU A 305 2.05 16.78 -43.89
N THR A 306 1.11 16.51 -44.80
CA THR A 306 -0.28 16.96 -44.71
C THR A 306 -0.85 16.74 -43.29
N GLY A 307 -1.34 17.82 -42.66
CA GLY A 307 -1.91 17.81 -41.31
C GLY A 307 -0.90 17.86 -40.16
N LYS A 308 0.41 17.72 -40.42
CA LYS A 308 1.46 17.87 -39.40
C LYS A 308 1.52 19.32 -38.92
N THR A 309 1.59 19.52 -37.61
CA THR A 309 1.84 20.82 -37.02
C THR A 309 3.31 21.18 -37.13
N ILE A 310 3.58 22.39 -37.62
CA ILE A 310 4.91 23.01 -37.74
C ILE A 310 4.99 24.11 -36.70
N SER A 311 5.97 24.01 -35.80
CA SER A 311 6.17 24.96 -34.71
C SER A 311 7.63 25.30 -34.48
N GLY A 312 7.90 26.54 -34.04
CA GLY A 312 9.22 27.04 -33.69
C GLY A 312 9.72 28.16 -34.61
N PRO A 313 11.00 28.56 -34.50
CA PRO A 313 11.55 29.69 -35.24
C PRO A 313 11.92 29.34 -36.69
N PHE A 314 11.36 30.07 -37.65
CA PHE A 314 11.67 29.96 -39.08
C PHE A 314 12.18 31.28 -39.64
N TRP A 315 13.12 31.21 -40.59
CA TRP A 315 13.53 32.35 -41.38
C TRP A 315 12.63 32.47 -42.61
N LEU A 316 11.91 33.59 -42.74
CA LEU A 316 11.09 33.89 -43.91
C LEU A 316 11.93 34.62 -44.97
N ASP A 317 12.18 33.93 -46.09
CA ASP A 317 12.84 34.52 -47.26
C ASP A 317 12.05 34.22 -48.54
N SER A 318 11.80 35.26 -49.33
CA SER A 318 11.18 35.15 -50.66
C SER A 318 9.86 34.34 -50.71
N GLY A 319 9.08 34.33 -49.62
CA GLY A 319 7.81 33.60 -49.50
C GLY A 319 7.94 32.15 -49.02
N TYR A 320 9.16 31.75 -48.62
CA TYR A 320 9.50 30.43 -48.10
C TYR A 320 9.95 30.53 -46.63
N TYR A 321 9.43 29.65 -45.80
CA TYR A 321 9.86 29.44 -44.43
C TYR A 321 10.93 28.36 -44.40
N TRP A 322 12.13 28.77 -44.01
CA TRP A 322 13.27 27.88 -43.78
C TRP A 322 13.41 27.65 -42.27
N PRO A 323 13.65 26.42 -41.80
CA PRO A 323 13.88 26.18 -40.38
C PRO A 323 15.05 27.03 -39.89
N ALA A 324 14.90 27.79 -38.81
CA ALA A 324 16.01 28.59 -38.28
C ALA A 324 16.85 27.76 -37.30
N TYR A 325 16.24 27.29 -36.21
CA TYR A 325 16.92 26.52 -35.17
C TYR A 325 16.00 25.47 -34.54
N ALA A 326 16.48 24.23 -34.48
CA ALA A 326 15.85 23.12 -33.78
C ALA A 326 16.73 22.68 -32.61
N GLU A 327 16.13 22.31 -31.47
CA GLU A 327 16.91 21.79 -30.35
C GLU A 327 17.65 20.49 -30.73
N TYR A 328 17.01 19.58 -31.46
CA TYR A 328 17.68 18.38 -31.96
C TYR A 328 18.21 18.59 -33.37
N TYR A 329 17.33 18.68 -34.38
CA TYR A 329 17.76 18.84 -35.77
C TYR A 329 16.65 19.36 -36.68
N CYS A 330 17.02 19.87 -37.85
CA CYS A 330 16.07 20.18 -38.91
C CYS A 330 15.88 18.96 -39.82
N SER A 331 14.66 18.44 -39.87
CA SER A 331 14.31 17.32 -40.75
C SER A 331 14.17 17.81 -42.19
N TYR A 332 14.98 17.28 -43.10
CA TYR A 332 15.02 17.72 -44.49
C TYR A 332 14.20 16.80 -45.41
N GLY A 333 13.34 17.37 -46.25
CA GLY A 333 12.57 16.61 -47.24
C GLY A 333 13.30 16.44 -48.58
N SER A 334 13.04 17.35 -49.51
CA SER A 334 13.59 17.30 -50.88
C SER A 334 13.54 18.68 -51.51
N SER A 335 14.65 19.10 -52.14
CA SER A 335 14.73 20.36 -52.89
C SER A 335 13.82 20.43 -54.12
N LYS A 336 13.06 19.37 -54.39
CA LYS A 336 12.10 19.28 -55.49
C LYS A 336 10.66 19.48 -55.04
N HIS A 337 10.42 19.66 -53.74
CA HIS A 337 9.07 19.63 -53.19
C HIS A 337 8.91 20.52 -51.95
N ASP A 338 8.04 21.52 -52.05
CA ASP A 338 7.66 22.42 -50.95
C ASP A 338 6.26 22.07 -50.42
N CYS A 339 5.99 22.39 -49.15
CA CYS A 339 4.68 22.13 -48.52
C CYS A 339 3.98 23.44 -48.14
N LYS A 340 2.68 23.58 -48.44
CA LYS A 340 1.93 24.79 -48.06
C LYS A 340 1.46 24.73 -46.62
N LEU A 341 1.47 25.88 -45.95
CA LEU A 341 0.96 26.03 -44.58
C LEU A 341 -0.46 26.61 -44.59
N GLU A 342 -1.30 26.18 -43.64
CA GLU A 342 -2.67 26.71 -43.47
C GLU A 342 -2.68 28.20 -43.15
N SER A 343 -1.66 28.70 -42.46
CA SER A 343 -1.46 30.13 -42.18
C SER A 343 -1.01 30.95 -43.40
N GLY A 344 -0.74 30.31 -44.54
CA GLY A 344 -0.18 30.91 -45.75
C GLY A 344 1.35 30.89 -45.81
N GLY A 345 1.89 30.83 -47.03
CA GLY A 345 3.33 30.67 -47.33
C GLY A 345 3.74 29.22 -47.63
N ASN A 346 5.00 29.01 -48.00
CA ASN A 346 5.55 27.69 -48.34
C ASN A 346 6.63 27.27 -47.33
N LEU A 347 6.61 26.02 -46.89
CA LEU A 347 7.67 25.38 -46.13
C LEU A 347 8.73 24.89 -47.13
N ALA A 348 9.93 25.48 -47.07
CA ALA A 348 11.01 25.19 -48.00
C ALA A 348 11.39 23.70 -47.94
N ASN A 349 11.45 23.02 -49.09
CA ASN A 349 11.86 21.62 -49.24
C ASN A 349 11.08 20.61 -48.35
N GLY A 350 9.94 21.02 -47.79
CA GLY A 350 9.22 20.27 -46.76
C GLY A 350 10.05 20.04 -45.50
N GLU A 351 10.88 21.01 -45.11
CA GLU A 351 11.74 20.95 -43.92
C GLU A 351 10.98 21.33 -42.64
N TYR A 352 11.30 20.72 -41.50
CA TYR A 352 10.69 21.10 -40.21
C TYR A 352 11.61 20.89 -39.03
N LEU A 353 11.34 21.64 -37.95
CA LEU A 353 12.10 21.59 -36.70
C LEU A 353 11.74 20.34 -35.90
N VAL A 354 12.75 19.62 -35.40
CA VAL A 354 12.59 18.49 -34.50
C VAL A 354 13.17 18.84 -33.13
N GLY A 355 12.34 18.76 -32.10
CA GLY A 355 12.71 18.99 -30.71
C GLY A 355 12.19 17.87 -29.79
N PRO A 356 12.41 18.00 -28.48
CA PRO A 356 11.91 17.04 -27.50
C PRO A 356 10.38 17.09 -27.35
N VAL A 357 9.83 15.94 -26.96
CA VAL A 357 8.40 15.78 -26.66
C VAL A 357 8.14 15.97 -25.17
N ALA A 358 9.10 15.60 -24.33
CA ALA A 358 8.97 15.65 -22.89
C ALA A 358 10.30 15.97 -22.21
N GLU A 359 10.25 16.44 -20.98
CA GLU A 359 11.42 16.67 -20.13
C GLU A 359 11.21 16.12 -18.71
N ILE A 360 12.32 15.84 -18.02
CA ILE A 360 12.37 15.56 -16.58
C ILE A 360 13.53 16.33 -16.01
N ASN A 361 13.29 17.23 -15.05
CA ASN A 361 14.34 18.00 -14.36
C ASN A 361 15.35 18.68 -15.33
N GLY A 362 14.87 19.21 -16.46
CA GLY A 362 15.69 19.84 -17.51
C GLY A 362 16.37 18.87 -18.50
N VAL A 363 16.21 17.55 -18.32
CA VAL A 363 16.67 16.55 -19.30
C VAL A 363 15.56 16.29 -20.31
N SER A 364 15.87 16.47 -21.59
CA SER A 364 14.94 16.37 -22.71
C SER A 364 14.84 14.94 -23.29
N TYR A 365 13.65 14.56 -23.73
CA TYR A 365 13.33 13.23 -24.28
C TYR A 365 12.57 13.36 -25.59
N ALA A 366 12.95 12.55 -26.59
CA ALA A 366 12.33 12.55 -27.91
C ALA A 366 10.90 11.98 -27.92
N THR A 367 10.54 11.13 -26.95
CA THR A 367 9.20 10.57 -26.82
C THR A 367 8.73 10.59 -25.37
N LEU A 368 7.41 10.62 -25.17
CA LEU A 368 6.81 10.50 -23.83
C LEU A 368 7.12 9.13 -23.19
N ALA A 369 7.19 8.07 -23.99
CA ALA A 369 7.52 6.73 -23.50
C ALA A 369 8.93 6.66 -22.93
N ASP A 370 9.91 7.27 -23.61
CA ASP A 370 11.29 7.33 -23.12
C ASP A 370 11.39 8.13 -21.82
N ALA A 371 10.65 9.24 -21.72
CA ALA A 371 10.59 10.02 -20.48
C ALA A 371 9.97 9.20 -19.33
N ILE A 372 8.83 8.53 -19.52
CA ILE A 372 8.21 7.68 -18.49
C ILE A 372 9.15 6.54 -18.06
N ASN A 373 9.88 5.95 -19.00
CA ASN A 373 10.86 4.90 -18.71
C ASN A 373 12.04 5.44 -17.90
N ALA A 374 12.55 6.63 -18.25
CA ALA A 374 13.68 7.26 -17.57
C ALA A 374 13.33 7.85 -16.19
N ALA A 375 12.07 8.26 -15.98
CA ALA A 375 11.59 8.83 -14.73
C ALA A 375 11.86 7.89 -13.54
N LYS A 376 12.39 8.45 -12.45
CA LYS A 376 12.54 7.79 -11.16
C LYS A 376 11.25 7.90 -10.35
N ASP A 377 11.20 7.14 -9.25
CA ASP A 377 10.07 7.16 -8.33
C ASP A 377 9.83 8.57 -7.76
N GLY A 378 8.60 9.07 -7.94
CA GLY A 378 8.15 10.40 -7.52
C GLY A 378 8.44 11.54 -8.53
N GLU A 379 9.13 11.29 -9.65
CA GLU A 379 9.47 12.34 -10.61
C GLU A 379 8.28 12.78 -11.48
N THR A 380 8.38 14.00 -12.00
CA THR A 380 7.41 14.59 -12.93
C THR A 380 8.02 14.71 -14.33
N VAL A 381 7.28 14.19 -15.32
CA VAL A 381 7.52 14.36 -16.74
C VAL A 381 6.66 15.52 -17.23
N ASN A 382 7.26 16.58 -17.78
CA ASN A 382 6.52 17.66 -18.43
C ASN A 382 6.48 17.41 -19.93
N MET A 383 5.31 17.44 -20.56
CA MET A 383 5.22 17.49 -22.01
C MET A 383 5.56 18.89 -22.53
N LEU A 384 6.36 18.92 -23.59
CA LEU A 384 6.81 20.14 -24.27
C LEU A 384 6.15 20.35 -25.63
N ALA A 385 5.62 19.28 -26.22
CA ALA A 385 4.98 19.32 -27.53
C ALA A 385 3.88 18.28 -27.66
N SER A 386 2.83 18.63 -28.41
CA SER A 386 1.83 17.65 -28.86
C SER A 386 2.47 16.63 -29.79
N THR A 387 2.09 15.36 -29.67
CA THR A 387 2.73 14.28 -30.43
C THR A 387 1.74 13.19 -30.86
N VAL A 388 2.10 12.45 -31.90
CA VAL A 388 1.42 11.23 -32.34
C VAL A 388 2.34 10.05 -32.09
N CYS A 389 1.88 9.07 -31.32
CA CYS A 389 2.66 7.90 -30.94
C CYS A 389 2.07 6.64 -31.56
N THR A 390 2.84 5.99 -32.44
CA THR A 390 2.46 4.71 -33.07
C THR A 390 2.88 3.49 -32.26
N GLU A 391 3.70 3.69 -31.24
CA GLU A 391 4.18 2.63 -30.35
C GLU A 391 3.38 2.60 -29.03
N ASN A 392 3.59 1.57 -28.22
CA ASN A 392 2.98 1.49 -26.90
C ASN A 392 3.68 2.45 -25.92
N THR A 393 2.91 3.25 -25.19
CA THR A 393 3.41 4.06 -24.07
C THR A 393 2.95 3.44 -22.77
N ASP A 394 3.89 2.82 -22.04
CA ASP A 394 3.58 2.00 -20.87
C ASP A 394 4.42 2.39 -19.66
N LEU A 395 3.81 2.41 -18.47
CA LEU A 395 4.53 2.23 -17.21
C LEU A 395 4.61 0.73 -16.88
N THR A 396 5.82 0.17 -16.86
CA THR A 396 6.04 -1.27 -16.61
C THR A 396 6.71 -1.59 -15.28
N GLU A 397 7.25 -0.59 -14.60
CA GLU A 397 7.99 -0.73 -13.34
C GLU A 397 7.15 -0.28 -12.15
N VAL A 398 7.42 -0.86 -10.98
CA VAL A 398 6.78 -0.44 -9.72
C VAL A 398 7.46 0.86 -9.26
N LYS A 399 6.95 1.98 -9.79
CA LYS A 399 7.34 3.35 -9.44
C LYS A 399 6.12 4.28 -9.56
N SER A 400 6.20 5.43 -8.94
CA SER A 400 5.28 6.55 -9.07
C SER A 400 5.84 7.56 -10.06
N VAL A 401 5.10 7.88 -11.12
CA VAL A 401 5.47 8.90 -12.10
C VAL A 401 4.28 9.81 -12.33
N THR A 402 4.52 11.12 -12.35
CA THR A 402 3.53 12.12 -12.75
C THR A 402 3.86 12.61 -14.16
N VAL A 403 2.86 12.73 -15.03
CA VAL A 403 2.98 13.35 -16.35
C VAL A 403 2.07 14.56 -16.40
N ASP A 404 2.67 15.75 -16.46
CA ASP A 404 1.95 16.98 -16.77
C ASP A 404 1.94 17.20 -18.29
N PHE A 405 0.76 17.17 -18.89
CA PHE A 405 0.60 17.37 -20.31
C PHE A 405 0.72 18.84 -20.72
N ALA A 406 0.68 19.79 -19.77
CA ALA A 406 0.84 21.21 -20.03
C ALA A 406 -0.03 21.75 -21.19
N GLN A 407 -1.28 21.27 -21.27
CA GLN A 407 -2.28 21.54 -22.32
C GLN A 407 -1.95 20.94 -23.71
N HIS A 408 -0.86 20.18 -23.84
CA HIS A 408 -0.55 19.45 -25.07
C HIS A 408 -1.47 18.25 -25.28
N THR A 409 -1.50 17.80 -26.54
CA THR A 409 -2.26 16.62 -26.96
C THR A 409 -1.33 15.46 -27.27
N PHE A 410 -1.59 14.32 -26.66
CA PHE A 410 -1.00 13.04 -27.03
C PHE A 410 -2.01 12.22 -27.83
N THR A 411 -1.66 11.88 -29.07
CA THR A 411 -2.48 11.01 -29.91
C THR A 411 -1.86 9.62 -29.97
N GLY A 412 -2.52 8.62 -29.38
CA GLY A 412 -2.07 7.23 -29.49
C GLY A 412 -2.62 6.58 -30.77
N ASP A 413 -1.76 6.27 -31.73
CA ASP A 413 -2.08 5.63 -33.02
C ASP A 413 -1.41 4.25 -33.12
N ASN A 414 -1.55 3.45 -32.06
CA ASN A 414 -0.79 2.22 -31.83
C ASN A 414 -1.62 0.93 -31.98
N LYS A 415 -2.86 1.06 -32.47
CA LYS A 415 -3.82 -0.05 -32.66
C LYS A 415 -4.10 -0.84 -31.39
N ASN A 416 -3.94 -0.20 -30.23
CA ASN A 416 -4.02 -0.83 -28.92
C ASN A 416 -4.64 0.14 -27.89
N ILE A 417 -3.90 0.57 -26.87
CA ILE A 417 -4.33 1.54 -25.85
C ILE A 417 -3.27 2.64 -25.83
N ALA A 418 -3.69 3.90 -25.85
CA ALA A 418 -2.78 5.03 -26.00
C ALA A 418 -1.73 5.09 -24.88
N ILE A 419 -2.17 5.03 -23.62
CA ILE A 419 -1.28 4.97 -22.44
C ILE A 419 -1.72 3.86 -21.50
N ARG A 420 -0.76 3.05 -21.02
CA ARG A 420 -1.03 1.99 -20.05
C ARG A 420 -0.17 2.06 -18.81
N SER A 421 -0.70 1.56 -17.71
CA SER A 421 0.07 1.13 -16.55
C SER A 421 -0.12 -0.38 -16.38
N LYS A 422 0.99 -1.11 -16.39
CA LYS A 422 1.01 -2.58 -16.28
C LYS A 422 2.17 -3.06 -15.42
N ALA A 423 2.59 -2.23 -14.47
CA ALA A 423 3.56 -2.61 -13.46
C ALA A 423 3.00 -3.78 -12.64
N LYS A 424 3.81 -4.82 -12.43
CA LYS A 424 3.43 -5.98 -11.60
C LYS A 424 3.56 -5.62 -10.13
N GLY A 425 2.54 -4.96 -9.58
CA GLY A 425 2.53 -4.41 -8.24
C GLY A 425 2.06 -2.96 -8.23
N ALA A 426 2.31 -2.25 -7.13
CA ALA A 426 1.77 -0.92 -6.86
C ALA A 426 2.47 0.22 -7.64
N GLY A 427 2.61 0.08 -8.96
CA GLY A 427 3.02 1.20 -9.83
C GLY A 427 1.90 2.23 -9.93
N LEU A 428 2.25 3.52 -9.97
CA LEU A 428 1.31 4.63 -9.98
C LEU A 428 1.67 5.61 -11.10
N LEU A 429 0.77 5.78 -12.07
CA LEU A 429 0.91 6.77 -13.13
C LEU A 429 -0.15 7.87 -12.97
N THR A 430 0.26 9.08 -12.65
CA THR A 430 -0.63 10.25 -12.58
C THR A 430 -0.53 11.04 -13.87
N LEU A 431 -1.65 11.31 -14.54
CA LEU A 431 -1.73 12.07 -15.79
C LEU A 431 -2.58 13.31 -15.55
N MET A 432 -2.07 14.50 -15.88
CA MET A 432 -2.80 15.74 -15.63
C MET A 432 -2.66 16.81 -16.71
N ASN A 433 -3.63 17.74 -16.73
CA ASN A 433 -3.61 19.00 -17.47
C ASN A 433 -3.43 18.87 -18.99
N GLY A 434 -4.15 17.97 -19.67
CA GLY A 434 -4.08 17.94 -21.13
C GLY A 434 -5.04 16.98 -21.80
N THR A 435 -4.73 16.64 -23.04
CA THR A 435 -5.63 15.85 -23.90
C THR A 435 -4.97 14.56 -24.36
N ILE A 436 -5.69 13.44 -24.23
CA ILE A 436 -5.32 12.16 -24.87
C ILE A 436 -6.39 11.82 -25.91
N THR A 437 -5.96 11.54 -27.13
CA THR A 437 -6.86 11.19 -28.25
C THR A 437 -6.46 9.86 -28.87
N THR A 438 -7.44 9.02 -29.20
CA THR A 438 -7.19 7.77 -29.95
C THR A 438 -7.05 8.03 -31.46
N GLY A 439 -5.99 7.52 -32.06
CA GLY A 439 -5.81 7.37 -33.51
C GLY A 439 -6.50 6.12 -34.06
N ASP A 440 -6.19 5.75 -35.30
CA ASP A 440 -6.88 4.68 -36.01
C ASP A 440 -6.58 3.31 -35.38
N GLY A 441 -7.65 2.54 -35.11
CA GLY A 441 -7.56 1.23 -34.44
C GLY A 441 -7.14 1.26 -32.97
N THR A 442 -6.88 2.43 -32.36
CA THR A 442 -6.57 2.51 -30.93
C THR A 442 -7.87 2.51 -30.12
N PHE A 443 -8.07 1.49 -29.30
CA PHE A 443 -9.37 1.16 -28.69
C PHE A 443 -9.66 1.95 -27.41
N CYS A 444 -8.64 2.37 -26.67
CA CYS A 444 -8.78 3.08 -25.41
C CYS A 444 -7.75 4.21 -25.31
N THR A 445 -8.09 5.29 -24.62
CA THR A 445 -7.13 6.31 -24.18
C THR A 445 -6.25 5.76 -23.04
N LEU A 446 -6.85 5.10 -22.06
CA LEU A 446 -6.16 4.62 -20.85
C LEU A 446 -6.43 3.16 -20.53
N GLY A 447 -5.41 2.47 -19.99
CA GLY A 447 -5.57 1.11 -19.48
C GLY A 447 -4.67 0.77 -18.29
N ALA A 448 -5.23 0.17 -17.24
CA ALA A 448 -4.48 -0.27 -16.05
C ALA A 448 -4.61 -1.78 -15.81
N ALA A 449 -3.53 -2.44 -15.37
CA ALA A 449 -3.49 -3.88 -15.09
C ALA A 449 -2.49 -4.24 -13.96
N ASP A 450 -2.49 -5.51 -13.55
CA ASP A 450 -1.40 -6.17 -12.79
C ASP A 450 -1.07 -5.57 -11.41
N GLY A 451 -2.03 -4.91 -10.76
CA GLY A 451 -1.85 -4.27 -9.45
C GLY A 451 -1.57 -2.77 -9.52
N SER A 452 -1.40 -2.23 -10.73
CA SER A 452 -1.01 -0.83 -10.93
C SER A 452 -2.21 0.12 -11.05
N THR A 453 -1.95 1.41 -10.83
CA THR A 453 -2.97 2.46 -10.79
C THR A 453 -2.65 3.57 -11.80
N ILE A 454 -3.67 4.03 -12.52
CA ILE A 454 -3.65 5.31 -13.24
C ILE A 454 -4.57 6.30 -12.52
N ILE A 455 -4.11 7.52 -12.29
CA ILE A 455 -4.95 8.65 -11.89
C ILE A 455 -4.96 9.66 -13.05
N ALA A 456 -6.10 9.90 -13.67
CA ALA A 456 -6.28 10.95 -14.66
C ALA A 456 -7.04 12.12 -14.01
N LYS A 457 -6.38 13.28 -13.93
CA LYS A 457 -6.88 14.47 -13.26
C LYS A 457 -6.91 15.66 -14.22
N ASP A 458 -8.03 16.37 -14.29
CA ASP A 458 -8.17 17.54 -15.18
C ASP A 458 -7.82 17.20 -16.65
N MET A 459 -8.17 15.98 -17.09
CA MET A 459 -7.85 15.46 -18.42
C MET A 459 -9.05 15.53 -19.37
N ILE A 460 -8.76 15.72 -20.66
CA ILE A 460 -9.71 15.51 -21.76
C ILE A 460 -9.34 14.21 -22.49
N LEU A 461 -10.23 13.22 -22.50
CA LEU A 461 -10.00 11.92 -23.11
C LEU A 461 -10.95 11.72 -24.30
N ASN A 462 -10.42 11.77 -25.51
CA ASN A 462 -11.19 11.63 -26.75
C ASN A 462 -11.00 10.22 -27.33
N ASN A 463 -12.09 9.47 -27.42
CA ASN A 463 -12.13 8.16 -28.07
C ASN A 463 -13.12 8.19 -29.24
N SER A 464 -12.73 7.71 -30.42
CA SER A 464 -13.62 7.59 -31.59
C SER A 464 -13.73 6.17 -32.14
N THR A 465 -13.10 5.20 -31.46
CA THR A 465 -12.92 3.84 -31.97
C THR A 465 -14.04 2.93 -31.47
N ALA A 466 -14.61 2.14 -32.39
CA ALA A 466 -15.58 1.11 -32.07
C ALA A 466 -14.97 -0.03 -31.22
N PHE A 467 -15.82 -0.84 -30.55
CA PHE A 467 -15.45 -1.99 -29.72
C PHE A 467 -14.62 -1.71 -28.46
N GLY A 468 -14.19 -0.46 -28.24
CA GLY A 468 -13.40 -0.04 -27.09
C GLY A 468 -14.13 0.99 -26.23
N GLY A 469 -13.89 0.96 -24.91
CA GLY A 469 -14.18 2.09 -24.02
C GLY A 469 -13.01 3.06 -24.02
N SER A 470 -13.23 4.35 -23.73
CA SER A 470 -12.15 5.32 -23.55
C SER A 470 -11.17 4.86 -22.46
N VAL A 471 -11.69 4.29 -21.37
CA VAL A 471 -10.88 3.76 -20.26
C VAL A 471 -11.17 2.29 -20.05
N LYS A 472 -10.12 1.49 -19.78
CA LYS A 472 -10.28 0.07 -19.44
C LYS A 472 -9.40 -0.38 -18.27
N ALA A 473 -10.01 -0.85 -17.19
CA ALA A 473 -9.30 -1.46 -16.07
C ALA A 473 -9.35 -3.00 -16.18
N PHE A 474 -8.19 -3.63 -16.32
CA PHE A 474 -8.00 -5.08 -16.40
C PHE A 474 -7.79 -5.69 -15.00
N PRO A 475 -7.75 -7.03 -14.84
CA PRO A 475 -7.59 -7.65 -13.53
C PRO A 475 -6.41 -7.08 -12.73
N GLY A 476 -6.69 -6.69 -11.48
CA GLY A 476 -5.74 -6.05 -10.57
C GLY A 476 -5.41 -4.58 -10.87
N GLY A 477 -5.81 -4.04 -12.03
CA GLY A 477 -5.60 -2.63 -12.38
C GLY A 477 -6.66 -1.72 -11.81
N THR A 478 -6.26 -0.50 -11.45
CA THR A 478 -7.17 0.57 -10.98
C THR A 478 -7.02 1.81 -11.86
N VAL A 479 -8.15 2.43 -12.23
CA VAL A 479 -8.15 3.77 -12.86
C VAL A 479 -9.02 4.72 -12.05
N GLU A 480 -8.47 5.87 -11.69
CA GLU A 480 -9.22 6.97 -11.09
C GLU A 480 -9.39 8.12 -12.08
N LEU A 481 -10.62 8.57 -12.26
CA LEU A 481 -10.97 9.75 -13.03
C LEU A 481 -11.35 10.86 -12.04
N ARG A 482 -10.66 11.99 -12.11
CA ARG A 482 -10.87 13.15 -11.23
C ARG A 482 -11.05 14.40 -12.08
N ASP A 483 -12.20 15.05 -11.95
CA ASP A 483 -12.50 16.32 -12.63
C ASP A 483 -12.21 16.30 -14.16
N SER A 484 -12.40 15.14 -14.78
CA SER A 484 -11.99 14.87 -16.16
C SER A 484 -13.19 14.76 -17.11
N GLN A 485 -12.98 15.04 -18.40
CA GLN A 485 -13.98 14.95 -19.45
C GLN A 485 -13.63 13.82 -20.43
N LEU A 486 -14.53 12.84 -20.56
CA LEU A 486 -14.42 11.77 -21.55
C LEU A 486 -15.41 12.03 -22.68
N ASN A 487 -14.91 12.13 -23.91
CA ASN A 487 -15.72 12.27 -25.12
C ASN A 487 -15.55 11.01 -25.97
N SER A 488 -16.60 10.21 -26.07
CA SER A 488 -16.57 8.94 -26.81
C SER A 488 -17.54 8.97 -27.99
N VAL A 489 -17.04 8.67 -29.18
CA VAL A 489 -17.81 8.53 -30.43
C VAL A 489 -17.73 7.08 -30.86
N LYS A 490 -18.87 6.39 -31.03
CA LYS A 490 -19.02 4.93 -31.29
C LYS A 490 -18.60 4.02 -30.14
N GLY A 491 -17.45 4.28 -29.50
CA GLY A 491 -16.99 3.54 -28.32
C GLY A 491 -17.71 3.96 -27.03
N GLY A 492 -17.25 3.42 -25.91
CA GLY A 492 -17.80 3.69 -24.57
C GLY A 492 -17.00 4.68 -23.74
N GLY A 493 -17.53 5.03 -22.57
CA GLY A 493 -16.81 5.77 -21.53
C GLY A 493 -15.78 4.89 -20.84
N VAL A 494 -16.22 4.07 -19.87
CA VAL A 494 -15.31 3.27 -19.04
C VAL A 494 -15.72 1.80 -18.93
N ALA A 495 -14.75 0.89 -18.92
CA ALA A 495 -14.98 -0.54 -18.71
C ALA A 495 -14.06 -1.11 -17.62
N ALA A 496 -14.65 -1.55 -16.51
CA ALA A 496 -13.99 -2.33 -15.47
C ALA A 496 -14.06 -3.83 -15.82
N ALA A 497 -13.06 -4.32 -16.55
CA ALA A 497 -12.96 -5.71 -16.99
C ALA A 497 -12.10 -6.54 -16.01
N GLY A 498 -12.65 -6.80 -14.82
CA GLY A 498 -11.97 -7.47 -13.71
C GLY A 498 -11.08 -6.55 -12.86
N GLY A 499 -10.86 -5.31 -13.30
CA GLY A 499 -10.21 -4.25 -12.53
C GLY A 499 -11.20 -3.31 -11.85
N THR A 500 -10.71 -2.18 -11.35
CA THR A 500 -11.53 -1.14 -10.68
C THR A 500 -11.45 0.20 -11.43
N VAL A 501 -12.60 0.86 -11.60
CA VAL A 501 -12.66 2.25 -12.08
C VAL A 501 -13.39 3.10 -11.04
N ASN A 502 -12.73 4.14 -10.53
CA ASN A 502 -13.30 5.13 -9.62
C ASN A 502 -13.52 6.45 -10.35
N ILE A 503 -14.73 7.00 -10.31
CA ILE A 503 -15.10 8.23 -11.02
C ILE A 503 -15.50 9.31 -10.02
N TYR A 504 -14.68 10.35 -9.91
CA TYR A 504 -14.89 11.50 -9.03
C TYR A 504 -15.16 12.74 -9.88
N ASN A 505 -16.37 13.30 -9.76
CA ASN A 505 -16.79 14.56 -10.37
C ASN A 505 -16.36 14.70 -11.85
N SER A 506 -16.42 13.59 -12.59
CA SER A 506 -15.96 13.52 -13.98
C SER A 506 -17.14 13.30 -14.91
N ASN A 507 -17.01 13.74 -16.15
CA ASN A 507 -18.09 13.73 -17.13
C ASN A 507 -17.81 12.75 -18.26
N ILE A 508 -18.86 12.09 -18.75
CA ILE A 508 -18.79 11.20 -19.91
C ILE A 508 -19.87 11.59 -20.90
N ASP A 509 -19.49 11.92 -22.12
CA ASP A 509 -20.39 12.16 -23.26
C ASP A 509 -20.16 11.08 -24.32
N GLN A 510 -21.09 10.12 -24.41
CA GLN A 510 -21.08 9.02 -25.37
C GLN A 510 -22.07 9.31 -26.50
N LYS A 511 -21.58 9.28 -27.75
CA LYS A 511 -22.36 9.54 -28.97
C LYS A 511 -22.24 8.41 -29.98
N GLU A 512 -23.27 8.28 -30.81
CA GLU A 512 -23.45 7.21 -31.79
C GLU A 512 -23.54 5.81 -31.15
N SER A 513 -24.45 4.99 -31.67
CA SER A 513 -24.52 3.57 -31.33
C SER A 513 -23.75 2.74 -32.36
N TYR A 514 -22.82 1.92 -31.89
CA TYR A 514 -22.13 0.94 -32.75
C TYR A 514 -22.23 -0.49 -32.19
N ASP A 515 -21.88 -0.69 -30.92
CA ASP A 515 -21.94 -1.99 -30.26
C ASP A 515 -22.28 -1.89 -28.76
N TRP A 516 -22.17 -3.01 -28.02
CA TRP A 516 -22.49 -3.05 -26.58
C TRP A 516 -21.52 -2.23 -25.71
N ASN A 517 -20.35 -1.87 -26.22
CA ASN A 517 -19.42 -0.96 -25.58
C ASN A 517 -19.81 0.51 -25.79
N SER A 518 -20.76 0.85 -26.65
CA SER A 518 -21.31 2.22 -26.72
C SER A 518 -22.13 2.48 -25.44
N MET A 519 -21.46 2.85 -24.35
CA MET A 519 -22.06 3.00 -23.01
C MET A 519 -21.40 4.10 -22.17
N ILE A 520 -22.00 4.47 -21.04
CA ILE A 520 -21.39 5.35 -20.02
C ILE A 520 -20.30 4.59 -19.26
N ALA A 521 -20.69 3.52 -18.56
CA ALA A 521 -19.78 2.68 -17.79
C ALA A 521 -20.24 1.21 -17.80
N ALA A 522 -19.27 0.29 -17.77
CA ALA A 522 -19.55 -1.13 -17.66
C ALA A 522 -18.63 -1.86 -16.69
N ALA A 523 -19.14 -2.95 -16.11
CA ALA A 523 -18.38 -3.90 -15.31
C ALA A 523 -18.49 -5.31 -15.90
N SER A 524 -17.40 -6.08 -15.84
CA SER A 524 -17.34 -7.44 -16.38
C SER A 524 -16.26 -8.29 -15.70
N ASN A 525 -16.16 -9.56 -16.12
CA ASN A 525 -15.18 -10.55 -15.68
C ASN A 525 -15.33 -10.97 -14.21
N GLY A 526 -16.53 -10.86 -13.65
CA GLY A 526 -16.90 -11.31 -12.30
C GLY A 526 -16.36 -10.45 -11.17
N THR A 527 -15.18 -9.84 -11.33
CA THR A 527 -14.52 -9.00 -10.32
C THR A 527 -14.39 -7.54 -10.73
N GLY A 528 -14.94 -7.15 -11.89
CA GLY A 528 -14.92 -5.77 -12.35
C GLY A 528 -15.76 -4.88 -11.45
N VAL A 529 -15.22 -3.73 -11.03
CA VAL A 529 -15.92 -2.77 -10.17
C VAL A 529 -15.88 -1.37 -10.77
N VAL A 530 -17.04 -0.73 -10.88
CA VAL A 530 -17.15 0.71 -11.16
C VAL A 530 -17.74 1.41 -9.95
N ASN A 531 -17.07 2.45 -9.45
CA ASN A 531 -17.58 3.32 -8.39
C ASN A 531 -17.78 4.73 -8.94
N VAL A 532 -18.99 5.28 -8.81
CA VAL A 532 -19.33 6.64 -9.28
C VAL A 532 -19.70 7.53 -8.09
N TYR A 533 -18.86 8.52 -7.84
CA TYR A 533 -19.00 9.46 -6.72
C TYR A 533 -19.64 10.80 -7.12
N GLY A 534 -19.91 11.01 -8.42
CA GLY A 534 -20.53 12.22 -8.95
C GLY A 534 -20.05 12.55 -10.36
N GLY A 535 -20.77 13.47 -11.03
CA GLY A 535 -20.49 13.90 -12.40
C GLY A 535 -21.72 13.92 -13.30
N LYS A 536 -21.53 14.27 -14.58
CA LYS A 536 -22.57 14.27 -15.61
C LYS A 536 -22.26 13.28 -16.71
N PHE A 537 -23.20 12.38 -16.97
CA PHE A 537 -23.04 11.27 -17.88
C PHE A 537 -24.18 11.25 -18.90
N THR A 538 -23.85 11.34 -20.19
CA THR A 538 -24.81 11.29 -21.29
C THR A 538 -24.42 10.19 -22.26
N SER A 539 -25.41 9.44 -22.76
CA SER A 539 -25.20 8.39 -23.75
C SER A 539 -26.36 8.33 -24.75
N GLU A 540 -26.04 8.22 -26.03
CA GLU A 540 -27.04 7.93 -27.07
C GLU A 540 -27.36 6.43 -27.19
N ASN A 541 -26.67 5.57 -26.42
CA ASN A 541 -26.90 4.13 -26.36
C ASN A 541 -27.01 3.67 -24.90
N TYR A 542 -26.24 2.71 -24.38
CA TYR A 542 -26.45 2.20 -23.02
C TYR A 542 -25.96 3.17 -21.93
N GLY A 543 -26.60 3.16 -20.76
CA GLY A 543 -26.11 3.85 -19.57
C GLY A 543 -25.05 3.05 -18.82
N LEU A 544 -25.40 2.59 -17.62
CA LEU A 544 -24.60 1.68 -16.79
C LEU A 544 -24.94 0.24 -17.15
N TYR A 545 -23.92 -0.57 -17.46
CA TYR A 545 -24.13 -1.92 -17.97
C TYR A 545 -23.20 -2.96 -17.35
N ILE A 546 -23.75 -3.96 -16.66
CA ILE A 546 -23.01 -5.16 -16.29
C ILE A 546 -23.11 -6.19 -17.41
N PHE A 547 -21.95 -6.55 -18.00
CA PHE A 547 -21.89 -7.55 -19.06
C PHE A 547 -22.09 -8.98 -18.52
N THR A 548 -22.30 -9.92 -19.44
CA THR A 548 -22.72 -11.31 -19.18
C THR A 548 -21.82 -12.13 -18.24
N SER A 549 -20.61 -11.67 -17.96
CA SER A 549 -19.65 -12.31 -17.05
C SER A 549 -19.74 -11.80 -15.59
N GLY A 550 -20.66 -10.88 -15.29
CA GLY A 550 -20.86 -10.34 -13.95
C GLY A 550 -19.84 -9.28 -13.55
N GLY A 551 -20.10 -8.63 -12.41
CA GLY A 551 -19.33 -7.51 -11.86
C GLY A 551 -20.21 -6.64 -10.96
N THR A 552 -19.66 -5.52 -10.50
CA THR A 552 -20.33 -4.61 -9.57
C THR A 552 -20.27 -3.16 -10.07
N ILE A 553 -21.38 -2.44 -9.97
CA ILE A 553 -21.45 -0.99 -10.19
C ILE A 553 -22.07 -0.34 -8.96
N ASN A 554 -21.33 0.56 -8.31
CA ASN A 554 -21.79 1.34 -7.18
C ASN A 554 -21.96 2.81 -7.59
N VAL A 555 -23.16 3.36 -7.36
CA VAL A 555 -23.47 4.77 -7.63
C VAL A 555 -23.85 5.48 -6.33
N TYR A 556 -23.03 6.47 -5.99
CA TYR A 556 -23.24 7.33 -4.82
C TYR A 556 -23.92 8.65 -5.21
N ASP A 557 -23.55 9.20 -6.36
CA ASP A 557 -24.17 10.42 -6.92
C ASP A 557 -23.88 10.54 -8.44
N GLY A 558 -24.52 11.50 -9.10
CA GLY A 558 -24.30 11.83 -10.51
C GLY A 558 -25.60 11.98 -11.30
N THR A 559 -25.51 12.51 -12.51
CA THR A 559 -26.67 12.61 -13.43
C THR A 559 -26.41 11.75 -14.68
N PHE A 560 -27.21 10.73 -14.87
CA PHE A 560 -27.14 9.78 -15.98
C PHE A 560 -28.32 10.00 -16.92
N THR A 561 -28.04 10.33 -18.18
CA THR A 561 -29.08 10.56 -19.19
C THR A 561 -28.79 9.70 -20.41
N VAL A 562 -29.72 8.78 -20.71
CA VAL A 562 -29.73 8.06 -21.98
C VAL A 562 -30.78 8.68 -22.90
N THR A 563 -30.34 9.18 -24.05
CA THR A 563 -31.22 9.83 -25.04
C THR A 563 -31.68 8.88 -26.15
N GLY A 564 -31.03 7.73 -26.29
CA GLY A 564 -31.40 6.65 -27.21
C GLY A 564 -32.56 5.78 -26.70
N ASP A 565 -32.80 4.66 -27.39
CA ASP A 565 -33.84 3.68 -27.04
C ASP A 565 -33.37 2.62 -26.03
N LYS A 566 -32.11 2.70 -25.60
CA LYS A 566 -31.48 1.78 -24.66
C LYS A 566 -31.73 2.14 -23.19
N PRO A 567 -31.59 1.17 -22.28
CA PRO A 567 -31.74 1.41 -20.85
C PRO A 567 -30.57 2.21 -20.26
N VAL A 568 -30.88 3.00 -19.23
CA VAL A 568 -29.89 3.67 -18.38
C VAL A 568 -29.27 2.72 -17.36
N LEU A 569 -29.99 1.67 -16.97
CA LEU A 569 -29.49 0.60 -16.10
C LEU A 569 -29.73 -0.76 -16.76
N LYS A 570 -28.66 -1.53 -16.93
CA LYS A 570 -28.72 -2.85 -17.54
C LYS A 570 -27.79 -3.84 -16.85
N ALA A 571 -28.27 -5.07 -16.68
CA ALA A 571 -27.40 -6.21 -16.40
C ALA A 571 -27.88 -7.45 -17.16
N ASP A 572 -26.94 -8.14 -17.79
CA ASP A 572 -27.15 -9.47 -18.37
C ASP A 572 -26.20 -10.47 -17.71
N LEU A 573 -26.58 -11.76 -17.73
CA LEU A 573 -25.71 -12.86 -17.32
C LEU A 573 -25.83 -14.03 -18.30
N ASP A 574 -24.69 -14.66 -18.60
CA ASP A 574 -24.62 -15.95 -19.28
C ASP A 574 -24.06 -17.00 -18.32
N LEU A 575 -24.93 -17.56 -17.49
CA LEU A 575 -24.56 -18.60 -16.53
C LEU A 575 -24.14 -19.92 -17.18
N GLY A 576 -24.40 -20.11 -18.48
CA GLY A 576 -23.90 -21.27 -19.21
C GLY A 576 -22.38 -21.21 -19.40
N THR A 577 -21.87 -20.02 -19.72
CA THR A 577 -20.43 -19.77 -19.88
C THR A 577 -19.76 -19.40 -18.55
N TYR A 578 -20.45 -18.66 -17.68
CA TYR A 578 -19.94 -18.14 -16.41
C TYR A 578 -20.86 -18.56 -15.24
N PRO A 579 -20.77 -19.82 -14.76
CA PRO A 579 -21.74 -20.38 -13.81
C PRO A 579 -21.76 -19.66 -12.45
N ASP A 580 -20.64 -19.04 -12.07
CA ASP A 580 -20.49 -18.31 -10.80
C ASP A 580 -20.67 -16.79 -10.97
N ALA A 581 -21.11 -16.31 -12.14
CA ALA A 581 -21.26 -14.88 -12.38
C ALA A 581 -22.44 -14.29 -11.59
N VAL A 582 -22.19 -13.13 -10.98
CA VAL A 582 -23.16 -12.30 -10.27
C VAL A 582 -23.08 -10.89 -10.83
N ALA A 583 -24.23 -10.26 -11.03
CA ALA A 583 -24.32 -8.87 -11.45
C ALA A 583 -24.96 -8.05 -10.34
N GLU A 584 -24.25 -7.03 -9.85
CA GLU A 584 -24.71 -6.21 -8.73
C GLU A 584 -24.63 -4.71 -9.08
N ILE A 585 -25.78 -4.04 -9.11
CA ILE A 585 -25.87 -2.59 -9.24
C ILE A 585 -26.44 -2.02 -7.94
N ASN A 586 -25.66 -1.20 -7.25
CA ASN A 586 -26.04 -0.55 -5.99
C ASN A 586 -26.20 0.95 -6.22
N ILE A 587 -27.39 1.50 -5.93
CA ILE A 587 -27.72 2.91 -6.13
C ILE A 587 -28.15 3.52 -4.80
N SER A 588 -27.34 4.44 -4.30
CA SER A 588 -27.63 5.22 -3.08
C SER A 588 -27.98 6.69 -3.36
N GLY A 589 -27.74 7.17 -4.58
CA GLY A 589 -28.02 8.54 -4.99
C GLY A 589 -27.89 8.75 -6.50
N GLY A 590 -28.04 9.99 -6.93
CA GLY A 590 -27.99 10.40 -8.35
C GLY A 590 -29.34 10.50 -9.04
N THR A 591 -29.31 10.90 -10.32
CA THR A 591 -30.49 11.08 -11.18
C THR A 591 -30.34 10.23 -12.44
N PHE A 592 -31.37 9.45 -12.77
CA PHE A 592 -31.39 8.50 -13.89
C PHE A 592 -32.54 8.81 -14.84
N VAL A 593 -32.20 9.22 -16.06
CA VAL A 593 -33.14 9.48 -17.14
C VAL A 593 -32.97 8.40 -18.22
N GLY A 594 -33.92 7.48 -18.28
CA GLY A 594 -33.93 6.31 -19.18
C GLY A 594 -34.72 5.14 -18.57
N SER A 595 -34.82 4.03 -19.32
CA SER A 595 -35.47 2.80 -18.85
C SER A 595 -34.52 1.90 -18.06
N ILE A 596 -35.09 0.96 -17.30
CA ILE A 596 -34.37 -0.07 -16.53
C ILE A 596 -34.64 -1.43 -17.20
N ASP A 597 -33.58 -2.20 -17.49
CA ASP A 597 -33.67 -3.52 -18.11
C ASP A 597 -32.73 -4.52 -17.39
N MET A 598 -33.29 -5.26 -16.45
CA MET A 598 -32.56 -6.26 -15.65
C MET A 598 -32.93 -7.67 -16.11
N ALA A 599 -31.94 -8.52 -16.38
CA ALA A 599 -32.19 -9.93 -16.68
C ALA A 599 -32.90 -10.62 -15.49
N LYS A 600 -33.93 -11.41 -15.79
CA LYS A 600 -34.74 -12.13 -14.79
C LYS A 600 -34.01 -13.38 -14.29
N ASN A 601 -33.10 -13.19 -13.35
CA ASN A 601 -32.22 -14.23 -12.81
C ASN A 601 -31.93 -13.90 -11.34
N GLU A 602 -31.83 -14.93 -10.48
CA GLU A 602 -31.54 -14.76 -9.05
C GLU A 602 -30.14 -14.19 -8.78
N ASN A 603 -29.19 -14.29 -9.72
CA ASN A 603 -27.84 -13.73 -9.62
C ASN A 603 -27.73 -12.28 -10.11
N VAL A 604 -28.86 -11.64 -10.46
CA VAL A 604 -28.92 -10.26 -10.95
C VAL A 604 -29.62 -9.41 -9.89
N HIS A 605 -28.85 -8.52 -9.28
CA HIS A 605 -29.30 -7.67 -8.18
C HIS A 605 -29.21 -6.19 -8.58
N LEU A 606 -30.34 -5.49 -8.50
CA LEU A 606 -30.40 -4.03 -8.55
C LEU A 606 -30.96 -3.58 -7.20
N ASN A 607 -30.10 -2.97 -6.38
CA ASN A 607 -30.43 -2.55 -5.02
C ASN A 607 -30.51 -1.02 -4.99
N ILE A 608 -31.73 -0.48 -4.88
CA ILE A 608 -31.96 0.97 -4.87
C ILE A 608 -32.38 1.42 -3.47
N THR A 609 -31.54 2.26 -2.86
CA THR A 609 -31.80 2.90 -1.55
C THR A 609 -31.93 4.42 -1.65
N GLY A 610 -31.71 4.99 -2.84
CA GLY A 610 -31.88 6.41 -3.08
C GLY A 610 -31.82 6.77 -4.57
N GLY A 611 -31.93 8.06 -4.86
CA GLY A 611 -31.85 8.61 -6.22
C GLY A 611 -33.21 9.00 -6.81
N THR A 612 -33.14 9.61 -8.00
CA THR A 612 -34.31 10.11 -8.76
C THR A 612 -34.36 9.45 -10.14
N PHE A 613 -35.51 8.94 -10.55
CA PHE A 613 -35.68 8.13 -11.76
C PHE A 613 -36.80 8.66 -12.66
N SER A 614 -36.63 8.56 -13.98
CA SER A 614 -37.68 8.90 -14.95
C SER A 614 -38.77 7.82 -15.09
N VAL A 615 -38.53 6.62 -14.55
CA VAL A 615 -39.45 5.48 -14.55
C VAL A 615 -39.61 4.97 -13.12
N ASP A 616 -40.69 4.23 -12.84
CA ASP A 616 -40.97 3.68 -11.51
C ASP A 616 -39.94 2.59 -11.12
N PRO A 617 -39.12 2.80 -10.08
CA PRO A 617 -38.11 1.85 -9.65
C PRO A 617 -38.57 0.97 -8.46
N ASN A 618 -39.83 1.04 -8.02
CA ASN A 618 -40.29 0.38 -6.79
C ASN A 618 -40.01 -1.13 -6.75
N ALA A 619 -40.03 -1.82 -7.91
CA ALA A 619 -39.71 -3.25 -7.99
C ALA A 619 -38.26 -3.61 -7.65
N TYR A 620 -37.38 -2.61 -7.53
CA TYR A 620 -35.95 -2.75 -7.25
C TYR A 620 -35.51 -1.99 -6.01
N CYS A 621 -36.45 -1.37 -5.27
CA CYS A 621 -36.13 -0.72 -4.02
C CYS A 621 -35.75 -1.78 -2.98
N ALA A 622 -34.67 -1.53 -2.25
CA ALA A 622 -34.27 -2.40 -1.15
C ALA A 622 -35.32 -2.37 -0.04
N THR A 623 -35.33 -3.40 0.81
CA THR A 623 -36.24 -3.51 1.95
C THR A 623 -36.26 -2.22 2.78
N GLY A 624 -37.46 -1.69 3.04
CA GLY A 624 -37.65 -0.43 3.74
C GLY A 624 -37.48 0.85 2.92
N TYR A 625 -37.34 0.74 1.61
CA TYR A 625 -37.31 1.89 0.69
C TYR A 625 -38.46 1.82 -0.30
N ALA A 626 -38.95 2.99 -0.70
CA ALA A 626 -40.00 3.12 -1.71
C ALA A 626 -39.77 4.36 -2.56
N ALA A 627 -40.36 4.36 -3.76
CA ALA A 627 -40.31 5.49 -4.67
C ALA A 627 -41.67 6.19 -4.75
N ALA A 628 -41.66 7.51 -4.67
CA ALA A 628 -42.83 8.37 -4.86
C ALA A 628 -42.57 9.43 -5.94
N GLN A 629 -43.61 9.81 -6.69
CA GLN A 629 -43.48 10.86 -7.69
C GLN A 629 -43.38 12.24 -7.04
N ASN A 630 -42.39 13.03 -7.46
CA ASN A 630 -42.28 14.44 -7.14
C ASN A 630 -43.16 15.31 -8.06
N GLU A 631 -43.16 16.64 -7.87
CA GLU A 631 -43.95 17.58 -8.65
C GLU A 631 -43.60 17.60 -10.16
N SER A 632 -42.39 17.19 -10.54
CA SER A 632 -41.96 17.07 -11.94
C SER A 632 -42.30 15.71 -12.57
N GLY A 633 -42.96 14.81 -11.83
CA GLY A 633 -43.33 13.46 -12.30
C GLY A 633 -42.19 12.45 -12.28
N GLN A 634 -41.03 12.79 -11.70
CA GLN A 634 -39.92 11.87 -11.49
C GLN A 634 -40.11 11.09 -10.19
N TRP A 635 -39.66 9.85 -10.17
CA TRP A 635 -39.73 8.97 -9.01
C TRP A 635 -38.52 9.19 -8.11
N VAL A 636 -38.75 9.62 -6.87
CA VAL A 636 -37.69 9.83 -5.87
C VAL A 636 -37.75 8.69 -4.88
N VAL A 637 -36.63 7.97 -4.73
CA VAL A 637 -36.50 6.88 -3.76
C VAL A 637 -36.05 7.43 -2.42
N GLY A 638 -36.72 6.99 -1.36
CA GLY A 638 -36.34 7.28 0.00
C GLY A 638 -36.85 6.23 0.97
N PRO A 639 -36.54 6.38 2.27
CA PRO A 639 -37.05 5.48 3.30
C PRO A 639 -38.58 5.46 3.29
N LYS A 640 -39.15 4.25 3.31
CA LYS A 640 -40.59 4.01 3.38
C LYS A 640 -41.09 4.23 4.80
N GLU A 641 -42.27 4.84 4.94
CA GLU A 641 -42.99 4.90 6.21
C GLU A 641 -43.60 3.53 6.53
N GLY A 642 -43.33 3.01 7.73
CA GLY A 642 -43.63 1.63 8.14
C GLY A 642 -42.37 0.76 8.10
N MET A 643 -41.96 0.24 9.25
CA MET A 643 -40.85 -0.71 9.33
C MET A 643 -41.26 -2.10 8.87
N GLU A 644 -40.34 -2.79 8.20
CA GLU A 644 -40.53 -4.17 7.73
C GLU A 644 -39.23 -4.97 7.88
N ALA A 645 -39.36 -6.29 7.98
CA ALA A 645 -38.25 -7.23 8.03
C ALA A 645 -38.42 -8.31 6.97
N ASP A 646 -37.53 -8.35 5.98
CA ASP A 646 -37.51 -9.39 4.95
C ASP A 646 -36.62 -10.55 5.40
N THR A 647 -37.17 -11.75 5.50
CA THR A 647 -36.51 -12.93 6.08
C THR A 647 -36.10 -13.92 5.01
N SER A 648 -34.88 -14.46 5.10
CA SER A 648 -34.36 -15.48 4.18
C SER A 648 -33.56 -16.56 4.91
N ILE A 649 -33.33 -17.71 4.27
CA ILE A 649 -32.56 -18.83 4.84
C ILE A 649 -31.50 -19.31 3.86
N SER A 650 -30.27 -19.49 4.34
CA SER A 650 -29.16 -20.09 3.60
C SER A 650 -28.42 -21.09 4.47
N GLY A 651 -28.53 -22.38 4.14
CA GLY A 651 -27.94 -23.46 4.92
C GLY A 651 -28.48 -23.51 6.36
N ASN A 652 -27.60 -23.27 7.33
CA ASN A 652 -27.93 -23.22 8.76
C ASN A 652 -28.09 -21.78 9.31
N THR A 653 -28.12 -20.77 8.43
CA THR A 653 -28.22 -19.36 8.80
C THR A 653 -29.57 -18.79 8.38
N ALA A 654 -30.35 -18.32 9.35
CA ALA A 654 -31.51 -17.46 9.13
C ALA A 654 -31.02 -16.02 8.99
N SER A 655 -31.55 -15.26 8.05
CA SER A 655 -31.20 -13.85 7.83
C SER A 655 -32.45 -12.97 7.82
N ALA A 656 -32.34 -11.74 8.32
CA ALA A 656 -33.39 -10.74 8.17
C ALA A 656 -32.80 -9.36 7.82
N GLU A 657 -33.38 -8.70 6.83
CA GLU A 657 -33.08 -7.32 6.44
C GLU A 657 -34.19 -6.41 6.96
N VAL A 658 -33.86 -5.55 7.93
CA VAL A 658 -34.82 -4.66 8.59
C VAL A 658 -34.63 -3.22 8.08
N GLY A 659 -35.69 -2.66 7.50
CA GLY A 659 -35.69 -1.32 6.91
C GLY A 659 -36.95 -0.52 7.22
N GLY A 660 -37.01 0.69 6.67
CA GLY A 660 -38.14 1.62 6.82
C GLY A 660 -38.05 2.45 8.10
N THR A 661 -39.02 3.35 8.28
CA THR A 661 -39.12 4.19 9.48
C THR A 661 -40.30 3.78 10.34
N PHE A 662 -40.10 3.72 11.65
CA PHE A 662 -41.15 3.39 12.60
C PHE A 662 -42.30 4.41 12.57
N SER A 663 -43.48 3.93 12.20
CA SER A 663 -44.75 4.66 12.07
C SER A 663 -45.65 4.53 13.30
N GLY A 664 -45.47 3.47 14.10
CA GLY A 664 -46.35 3.13 15.23
C GLY A 664 -47.60 2.34 14.83
N THR A 665 -47.73 1.97 13.56
CA THR A 665 -48.84 1.18 13.01
C THR A 665 -48.40 -0.14 12.37
N GLU A 666 -47.17 -0.59 12.66
CA GLU A 666 -46.58 -1.82 12.14
C GLU A 666 -47.43 -3.06 12.50
N ASP A 667 -47.64 -3.93 11.50
CA ASP A 667 -48.40 -5.18 11.63
C ASP A 667 -47.48 -6.39 11.46
N LEU A 668 -47.32 -7.15 12.55
CA LEU A 668 -46.40 -8.28 12.62
C LEU A 668 -46.73 -9.38 11.60
N GLU A 669 -48.01 -9.56 11.25
CA GLU A 669 -48.43 -10.60 10.31
C GLU A 669 -48.10 -10.25 8.86
N GLN A 670 -47.98 -8.96 8.56
CA GLN A 670 -47.74 -8.46 7.20
C GLN A 670 -46.26 -8.17 6.95
N ASP A 671 -45.60 -7.51 7.90
CA ASP A 671 -44.30 -6.89 7.68
C ASP A 671 -43.18 -7.54 8.53
N ASN A 672 -43.49 -8.62 9.27
CA ASN A 672 -42.61 -9.24 10.28
C ASN A 672 -42.13 -8.26 11.38
N VAL A 673 -42.74 -7.08 11.46
CA VAL A 673 -42.50 -6.07 12.48
C VAL A 673 -43.85 -5.66 13.07
N GLY A 674 -43.94 -5.55 14.39
CA GLY A 674 -45.18 -5.09 15.04
C GLY A 674 -44.91 -4.38 16.34
N ALA A 675 -45.79 -3.47 16.75
CA ALA A 675 -45.64 -2.73 18.00
C ALA A 675 -46.85 -2.91 18.91
N SER A 676 -46.62 -3.34 20.15
CA SER A 676 -47.68 -3.45 21.16
C SER A 676 -47.15 -3.25 22.57
N ASN A 677 -47.93 -2.60 23.43
CA ASN A 677 -47.62 -2.40 24.85
C ASN A 677 -46.23 -1.80 25.14
N GLY A 678 -45.71 -0.97 24.24
CA GLY A 678 -44.40 -0.35 24.36
C GLY A 678 -43.22 -1.24 23.96
N THR A 679 -43.46 -2.41 23.38
CA THR A 679 -42.44 -3.27 22.77
C THR A 679 -42.61 -3.27 21.26
N LEU A 680 -41.53 -3.01 20.54
CA LEU A 680 -41.41 -3.29 19.11
C LEU A 680 -40.91 -4.73 18.94
N SER A 681 -41.63 -5.55 18.20
CA SER A 681 -41.24 -6.92 17.87
C SER A 681 -40.73 -6.97 16.43
N ILE A 682 -39.59 -7.62 16.22
CA ILE A 682 -39.04 -7.97 14.91
C ILE A 682 -38.96 -9.50 14.88
N ASP A 683 -39.67 -10.13 13.96
CA ASP A 683 -39.63 -11.57 13.76
C ASP A 683 -38.65 -11.91 12.62
N ALA A 684 -37.46 -12.35 13.00
CA ALA A 684 -36.42 -12.80 12.07
C ALA A 684 -36.41 -14.33 11.93
N THR A 685 -37.52 -15.00 12.28
CA THR A 685 -37.63 -16.46 12.15
C THR A 685 -37.94 -16.86 10.71
N VAL A 686 -37.38 -18.00 10.31
CA VAL A 686 -37.67 -18.64 9.02
C VAL A 686 -38.22 -20.04 9.22
N THR A 687 -39.10 -20.45 8.32
CA THR A 687 -39.68 -21.80 8.26
C THR A 687 -39.31 -22.46 6.93
N GLY A 688 -38.56 -23.57 6.97
CA GLY A 688 -38.23 -24.35 5.78
C GLY A 688 -36.72 -24.47 5.54
N GLY A 689 -36.15 -25.58 5.99
CA GLY A 689 -34.77 -26.00 5.76
C GLY A 689 -34.58 -27.42 6.30
N ASP A 690 -33.81 -28.26 5.62
CA ASP A 690 -33.56 -29.65 6.04
C ASP A 690 -32.63 -29.75 7.27
N THR A 691 -31.99 -28.64 7.65
CA THR A 691 -31.01 -28.53 8.73
C THR A 691 -31.47 -27.57 9.81
N ALA A 692 -31.19 -27.89 11.08
CA ALA A 692 -31.46 -26.98 12.19
C ALA A 692 -30.68 -25.67 12.03
N VAL A 693 -31.37 -24.54 12.23
CA VAL A 693 -30.76 -23.21 12.21
C VAL A 693 -29.91 -23.04 13.46
N THR A 694 -28.62 -22.77 13.30
CA THR A 694 -27.68 -22.54 14.41
C THR A 694 -27.12 -21.12 14.40
N LYS A 695 -27.48 -20.31 13.40
CA LYS A 695 -27.04 -18.92 13.26
C LYS A 695 -28.19 -18.05 12.79
N THR A 696 -28.30 -16.85 13.33
CA THR A 696 -29.18 -15.78 12.82
C THR A 696 -28.35 -14.52 12.57
N GLU A 697 -28.53 -13.91 11.41
CA GLU A 697 -27.97 -12.61 11.03
C GLU A 697 -29.10 -11.62 10.80
N VAL A 698 -29.07 -10.46 11.43
CA VAL A 698 -30.10 -9.42 11.28
C VAL A 698 -29.41 -8.12 10.94
N SER A 699 -29.60 -7.65 9.71
CA SER A 699 -29.11 -6.35 9.28
C SER A 699 -30.18 -5.30 9.49
N ILE A 700 -29.86 -4.25 10.24
CA ILE A 700 -30.80 -3.19 10.61
C ILE A 700 -30.32 -1.87 10.02
N GLY A 701 -31.14 -1.27 9.14
CA GLY A 701 -30.85 0.01 8.52
C GLY A 701 -30.82 1.18 9.51
N ASN A 702 -30.04 2.21 9.20
CA ASN A 702 -29.94 3.43 10.02
C ASN A 702 -31.29 4.09 10.29
N GLU A 703 -32.16 4.15 9.29
CA GLU A 703 -33.48 4.77 9.39
C GLU A 703 -34.38 4.03 10.38
N ALA A 704 -34.33 2.70 10.41
CA ALA A 704 -35.02 1.87 11.40
C ALA A 704 -34.44 2.12 12.81
N LEU A 705 -33.11 2.08 12.96
CA LEU A 705 -32.44 2.32 14.26
C LEU A 705 -32.81 3.68 14.85
N THR A 706 -32.72 4.73 14.04
CA THR A 706 -32.93 6.13 14.46
C THR A 706 -34.40 6.44 14.71
N SER A 707 -35.32 5.98 13.85
CA SER A 707 -36.76 6.18 14.05
C SER A 707 -37.25 5.49 15.33
N VAL A 708 -36.79 4.27 15.62
CA VAL A 708 -37.11 3.56 16.86
C VAL A 708 -36.47 4.24 18.07
N SER A 709 -35.24 4.74 17.97
CA SER A 709 -34.59 5.50 19.06
C SER A 709 -35.37 6.78 19.39
N GLY A 710 -35.87 7.49 18.37
CA GLY A 710 -36.69 8.70 18.52
C GLY A 710 -38.12 8.45 19.02
N ALA A 711 -38.64 7.22 18.87
CA ALA A 711 -40.01 6.88 19.25
C ALA A 711 -40.18 6.78 20.78
N ALA A 712 -40.89 7.75 21.38
CA ALA A 712 -41.20 7.75 22.81
C ALA A 712 -42.16 6.62 23.24
N SER A 713 -42.90 6.04 22.28
CA SER A 713 -43.81 4.92 22.52
C SER A 713 -43.10 3.57 22.67
N VAL A 714 -41.83 3.45 22.26
CA VAL A 714 -41.05 2.20 22.32
C VAL A 714 -40.10 2.22 23.52
N ASN A 715 -40.30 1.27 24.44
CA ASN A 715 -39.50 1.05 25.65
C ASN A 715 -38.50 -0.11 25.51
N SER A 716 -38.76 -1.04 24.59
CA SER A 716 -37.88 -2.18 24.29
C SER A 716 -38.12 -2.71 22.88
N VAL A 717 -37.11 -3.38 22.33
CA VAL A 717 -37.19 -4.11 21.07
C VAL A 717 -37.01 -5.60 21.35
N ALA A 718 -38.00 -6.40 20.98
CA ALA A 718 -37.95 -7.85 21.01
C ALA A 718 -37.55 -8.36 19.62
N LEU A 719 -36.38 -8.98 19.50
CA LEU A 719 -35.94 -9.67 18.30
C LEU A 719 -36.15 -11.16 18.50
N LYS A 720 -37.11 -11.72 17.77
CA LYS A 720 -37.41 -13.15 17.80
C LYS A 720 -36.63 -13.84 16.70
N THR A 721 -35.91 -14.91 17.03
CA THR A 721 -35.05 -15.62 16.06
C THR A 721 -35.18 -17.13 16.21
N ASN A 722 -34.62 -17.88 15.26
CA ASN A 722 -34.59 -19.34 15.36
C ASN A 722 -33.59 -19.84 16.44
N VAL A 723 -32.64 -19.00 16.88
CA VAL A 723 -31.56 -19.39 17.80
C VAL A 723 -31.81 -18.89 19.22
N ALA A 724 -32.01 -17.59 19.39
CA ALA A 724 -32.27 -16.96 20.68
C ALA A 724 -33.20 -15.74 20.53
N ASP A 725 -34.16 -15.62 21.44
CA ASP A 725 -34.97 -14.42 21.54
C ASP A 725 -34.23 -13.36 22.37
N LEU A 726 -34.08 -12.17 21.79
CA LEU A 726 -33.47 -11.02 22.45
C LEU A 726 -34.55 -10.01 22.83
N THR A 727 -34.49 -9.47 24.04
CA THR A 727 -35.19 -8.24 24.40
C THR A 727 -34.16 -7.18 24.74
N VAL A 728 -34.07 -6.16 23.89
CA VAL A 728 -33.14 -5.03 24.00
C VAL A 728 -33.91 -3.87 24.61
N ASP A 729 -33.51 -3.38 25.78
CA ASP A 729 -34.17 -2.21 26.36
C ASP A 729 -33.86 -0.92 25.58
N LYS A 730 -34.61 0.15 25.87
CA LYS A 730 -34.44 1.43 25.18
C LYS A 730 -33.03 2.01 25.30
N ALA A 731 -32.38 1.87 26.45
CA ALA A 731 -31.04 2.40 26.65
C ALA A 731 -30.02 1.63 25.79
N ALA A 732 -30.16 0.30 25.73
CA ALA A 732 -29.36 -0.58 24.90
C ALA A 732 -29.54 -0.29 23.41
N TRP A 733 -30.78 -0.13 22.95
CA TRP A 733 -31.06 0.22 21.55
C TRP A 733 -30.49 1.59 21.16
N ASN A 734 -30.64 2.58 22.05
CA ASN A 734 -30.08 3.91 21.82
C ASN A 734 -28.54 3.88 21.78
N ALA A 735 -27.90 3.08 22.64
CA ALA A 735 -26.45 2.91 22.62
C ALA A 735 -25.98 2.25 21.31
N ILE A 736 -26.63 1.17 20.86
CA ILE A 736 -26.37 0.54 19.56
C ILE A 736 -26.47 1.57 18.43
N THR A 737 -27.56 2.34 18.39
CA THR A 737 -27.82 3.35 17.36
C THR A 737 -26.76 4.45 17.36
N ASN A 738 -26.42 4.99 18.53
CA ASN A 738 -25.41 6.04 18.65
C ASN A 738 -24.02 5.54 18.26
N ASN A 739 -23.65 4.35 18.73
CA ASN A 739 -22.35 3.73 18.44
C ASN A 739 -22.21 3.37 16.96
N ALA A 740 -23.32 3.06 16.26
CA ALA A 740 -23.33 2.82 14.82
C ALA A 740 -23.05 4.08 13.98
N SER A 741 -23.24 5.28 14.53
CA SER A 741 -22.86 6.56 13.90
C SER A 741 -23.38 6.73 12.47
N GLY A 742 -24.65 6.41 12.24
CA GLY A 742 -25.30 6.54 10.93
C GLY A 742 -25.15 5.32 10.01
N ALA A 743 -24.39 4.31 10.41
CA ALA A 743 -24.22 3.09 9.63
C ALA A 743 -25.27 2.03 9.98
N ARG A 744 -25.43 1.05 9.08
CA ARG A 744 -26.23 -0.15 9.34
C ARG A 744 -25.59 -1.01 10.43
N VAL A 745 -26.41 -1.72 11.20
CA VAL A 745 -25.97 -2.64 12.25
C VAL A 745 -26.24 -4.08 11.83
N GLU A 746 -25.19 -4.89 11.82
CA GLU A 746 -25.24 -6.34 11.62
C GLU A 746 -25.26 -7.02 12.99
N LEU A 747 -26.41 -7.54 13.40
CA LEU A 747 -26.57 -8.32 14.62
C LEU A 747 -26.44 -9.82 14.28
N VAL A 748 -25.57 -10.52 15.00
CA VAL A 748 -25.36 -11.96 14.81
C VAL A 748 -25.62 -12.70 16.11
N ILE A 749 -26.39 -13.78 16.01
CA ILE A 749 -26.63 -14.75 17.09
C ILE A 749 -26.19 -16.12 16.57
N GLU A 750 -25.25 -16.76 17.24
CA GLU A 750 -24.77 -18.09 16.86
C GLU A 750 -24.81 -19.04 18.05
N GLU A 751 -25.41 -20.21 17.86
CA GLU A 751 -25.32 -21.34 18.77
C GLU A 751 -24.20 -22.27 18.30
N LYS A 752 -23.19 -22.41 19.14
CA LYS A 752 -22.17 -23.45 19.00
C LYS A 752 -22.50 -24.59 19.93
N ALA A 753 -22.94 -25.71 19.34
CA ALA A 753 -23.32 -26.92 20.06
C ALA A 753 -22.21 -27.38 21.03
N GLY A 754 -22.61 -27.69 22.26
CA GLY A 754 -21.72 -28.26 23.26
C GLY A 754 -21.32 -29.71 22.95
N THR A 755 -20.16 -30.13 23.43
CA THR A 755 -19.66 -31.51 23.35
C THR A 755 -19.24 -31.99 24.75
N ASP A 756 -18.80 -33.23 24.87
CA ASP A 756 -18.23 -33.71 26.14
C ASP A 756 -16.99 -32.90 26.58
N SER A 757 -16.26 -32.34 25.61
CA SER A 757 -15.04 -31.56 25.80
C SER A 757 -15.25 -30.04 25.73
N ALA A 758 -16.38 -29.52 25.25
CA ALA A 758 -16.59 -28.07 25.10
C ALA A 758 -17.99 -27.62 25.54
N PRO A 759 -18.15 -26.44 26.15
CA PRO A 759 -19.46 -25.92 26.55
C PRO A 759 -20.34 -25.57 25.35
N LEU A 760 -21.66 -25.72 25.53
CA LEU A 760 -22.65 -25.07 24.65
C LEU A 760 -22.46 -23.56 24.77
N THR A 761 -22.29 -22.86 23.66
CA THR A 761 -21.97 -21.43 23.66
C THR A 761 -22.93 -20.67 22.75
N TYR A 762 -23.47 -19.56 23.25
CA TYR A 762 -24.23 -18.59 22.47
C TYR A 762 -23.38 -17.34 22.27
N THR A 763 -23.01 -17.06 21.02
CA THR A 763 -22.30 -15.84 20.64
C THR A 763 -23.32 -14.83 20.14
N VAL A 764 -23.41 -13.69 20.82
CA VAL A 764 -24.23 -12.56 20.37
C VAL A 764 -23.29 -11.40 20.07
N THR A 765 -23.42 -10.79 18.90
CA THR A 765 -22.63 -9.60 18.51
C THR A 765 -23.50 -8.62 17.75
N ALA A 766 -23.11 -7.35 17.75
CA ALA A 766 -23.68 -6.33 16.88
C ALA A 766 -22.56 -5.45 16.36
N LYS A 767 -22.44 -5.31 15.04
CA LYS A 767 -21.34 -4.58 14.40
C LYS A 767 -21.84 -3.54 13.40
N ALA A 768 -21.17 -2.40 13.35
CA ALA A 768 -21.33 -1.41 12.29
C ALA A 768 -19.95 -1.07 11.74
N ASN A 769 -19.80 -1.10 10.40
CA ASN A 769 -18.50 -0.91 9.74
C ASN A 769 -17.39 -1.81 10.32
N GLY A 770 -17.74 -3.05 10.66
CA GLY A 770 -16.83 -4.05 11.25
C GLY A 770 -16.46 -3.85 12.72
N LYS A 771 -16.97 -2.82 13.40
CA LYS A 771 -16.70 -2.53 14.82
C LYS A 771 -17.88 -2.91 15.71
N ASP A 772 -17.61 -3.45 16.90
CA ASP A 772 -18.66 -3.78 17.88
C ASP A 772 -19.35 -2.50 18.38
N VAL A 773 -20.67 -2.45 18.25
CA VAL A 773 -21.49 -1.30 18.68
C VAL A 773 -22.17 -1.50 20.03
N TYR A 774 -22.00 -2.67 20.65
CA TYR A 774 -22.57 -3.00 21.95
C TYR A 774 -21.77 -4.07 22.71
N GLY A 775 -20.45 -3.85 22.81
CA GLY A 775 -19.53 -4.65 23.62
C GLY A 775 -19.35 -4.09 25.04
N ALA A 776 -18.48 -4.70 25.85
CA ALA A 776 -18.30 -4.35 27.26
C ALA A 776 -17.90 -2.88 27.51
N ASP A 777 -17.17 -2.27 26.57
CA ASP A 777 -16.62 -0.92 26.72
C ASP A 777 -17.59 0.21 26.30
N ASN A 778 -18.65 -0.11 25.56
CA ASN A 778 -19.53 0.89 24.93
C ASN A 778 -21.03 0.63 25.12
N ALA A 779 -21.39 -0.41 25.89
CA ALA A 779 -22.78 -0.73 26.18
C ALA A 779 -23.36 0.13 27.31
N ALA A 780 -24.63 0.48 27.17
CA ALA A 780 -25.43 1.12 28.22
C ALA A 780 -26.85 0.57 28.16
N GLY A 781 -27.42 0.21 29.30
CA GLY A 781 -28.71 -0.49 29.36
C GLY A 781 -28.53 -1.99 29.59
N SER A 782 -29.55 -2.76 29.19
CA SER A 782 -29.61 -4.20 29.41
C SER A 782 -30.27 -4.93 28.23
N ILE A 783 -29.85 -6.17 28.07
CA ILE A 783 -30.40 -7.12 27.12
C ILE A 783 -30.84 -8.37 27.88
N LYS A 784 -32.02 -8.90 27.56
CA LYS A 784 -32.46 -10.21 28.02
C LYS A 784 -32.31 -11.19 26.86
N ILE A 785 -31.59 -12.29 27.10
CA ILE A 785 -31.40 -13.37 26.13
C ILE A 785 -32.21 -14.57 26.63
N SER A 786 -32.98 -15.18 25.74
CA SER A 786 -33.80 -16.36 26.03
C SER A 786 -33.59 -17.44 24.97
N VAL A 787 -33.25 -18.65 25.40
CA VAL A 787 -32.98 -19.78 24.50
C VAL A 787 -33.81 -20.99 24.93
N ALA A 788 -34.22 -21.81 23.97
CA ALA A 788 -34.81 -23.10 24.27
C ALA A 788 -33.74 -24.03 24.87
N TYR A 789 -34.04 -24.66 26.00
CA TYR A 789 -33.11 -25.56 26.68
C TYR A 789 -33.76 -26.91 26.97
N ALA A 790 -33.24 -27.95 26.31
CA ALA A 790 -33.75 -29.32 26.42
C ALA A 790 -33.05 -30.18 27.48
N GLY A 791 -32.10 -29.61 28.24
CA GLY A 791 -31.31 -30.37 29.22
C GLY A 791 -32.11 -30.71 30.49
N ALA A 792 -31.84 -31.88 31.06
CA ALA A 792 -32.54 -32.39 32.26
C ALA A 792 -31.99 -31.83 33.60
N VAL A 793 -30.82 -31.19 33.57
CA VAL A 793 -30.15 -30.61 34.75
C VAL A 793 -30.16 -29.09 34.62
N GLU A 794 -30.47 -28.42 35.73
CA GLU A 794 -30.45 -26.96 35.84
C GLU A 794 -29.05 -26.42 35.47
N PRO A 795 -28.91 -25.68 34.36
CA PRO A 795 -27.64 -25.18 33.90
C PRO A 795 -27.30 -23.84 34.56
N LYS A 796 -26.02 -23.48 34.53
CA LYS A 796 -25.56 -22.11 34.76
C LYS A 796 -25.12 -21.47 33.45
N VAL A 797 -25.34 -20.17 33.32
CA VAL A 797 -24.83 -19.38 32.19
C VAL A 797 -23.76 -18.45 32.70
N TYR A 798 -22.61 -18.43 32.02
CA TYR A 798 -21.53 -17.53 32.35
C TYR A 798 -21.17 -16.62 31.17
N TYR A 799 -20.87 -15.36 31.46
CA TYR A 799 -20.13 -14.50 30.55
C TYR A 799 -18.63 -14.82 30.66
N VAL A 800 -17.97 -15.04 29.51
CA VAL A 800 -16.55 -15.37 29.45
C VAL A 800 -15.70 -14.10 29.25
N GLY A 801 -15.59 -13.31 30.31
CA GLY A 801 -14.83 -12.06 30.31
C GLY A 801 -13.31 -12.25 30.35
N PRO A 802 -12.54 -11.16 30.14
CA PRO A 802 -11.08 -11.17 30.30
C PRO A 802 -10.64 -11.48 31.74
N ASN A 803 -11.52 -11.24 32.72
CA ASN A 803 -11.24 -11.44 34.13
C ASN A 803 -11.65 -12.82 34.66
N GLY A 804 -12.18 -13.71 33.81
CA GLY A 804 -12.72 -15.02 34.21
C GLY A 804 -14.20 -15.14 33.88
N LEU A 805 -14.86 -16.11 34.50
CA LEU A 805 -16.29 -16.36 34.33
C LEU A 805 -17.13 -15.48 35.28
N GLU A 806 -18.14 -14.81 34.73
CA GLU A 806 -19.17 -14.10 35.50
C GLU A 806 -20.49 -14.89 35.43
N ASP A 807 -21.03 -15.31 36.57
CA ASP A 807 -22.33 -16.02 36.64
C ASP A 807 -23.47 -15.04 36.29
N MET A 808 -24.15 -15.31 35.16
CA MET A 808 -25.22 -14.46 34.64
C MET A 808 -26.55 -14.66 35.38
N LYS A 809 -26.59 -15.55 36.38
CA LYS A 809 -27.78 -15.85 37.20
C LYS A 809 -28.98 -16.19 36.35
N ALA A 810 -28.77 -17.11 35.41
CA ALA A 810 -29.81 -17.54 34.50
C ALA A 810 -30.97 -18.23 35.23
N GLU A 811 -32.18 -18.07 34.70
CA GLU A 811 -33.39 -18.71 35.18
C GLU A 811 -33.90 -19.70 34.12
N LEU A 812 -34.19 -20.94 34.53
CA LEU A 812 -34.83 -21.95 33.68
C LEU A 812 -36.31 -22.05 34.05
N LYS A 813 -37.20 -21.69 33.11
CA LYS A 813 -38.65 -21.76 33.31
C LYS A 813 -39.34 -22.28 32.06
N ASP A 814 -40.21 -23.28 32.21
CA ASP A 814 -41.02 -23.85 31.13
C ASP A 814 -40.19 -24.28 29.89
N GLY A 815 -38.96 -24.76 30.10
CA GLY A 815 -38.04 -25.19 29.03
C GLY A 815 -37.26 -24.05 28.35
N ILE A 816 -37.39 -22.82 28.84
CA ILE A 816 -36.65 -21.64 28.35
C ILE A 816 -35.62 -21.22 29.40
N LEU A 817 -34.36 -21.13 28.98
CA LEU A 817 -33.27 -20.60 29.79
C LEU A 817 -33.10 -19.11 29.45
N SER A 818 -33.14 -18.25 30.45
CA SER A 818 -33.06 -16.80 30.26
C SER A 818 -32.05 -16.14 31.20
N TRP A 819 -31.32 -15.13 30.71
CA TRP A 819 -30.45 -14.30 31.53
C TRP A 819 -30.46 -12.85 31.04
N THR A 820 -30.05 -11.93 31.91
CA THR A 820 -29.87 -10.52 31.58
C THR A 820 -28.40 -10.19 31.52
N ALA A 821 -27.97 -9.52 30.45
CA ALA A 821 -26.61 -9.04 30.28
C ALA A 821 -26.57 -7.53 30.01
N LYS A 822 -25.38 -6.94 30.19
CA LYS A 822 -25.17 -5.50 29.94
C LYS A 822 -24.71 -5.22 28.53
N HIS A 823 -24.04 -6.17 27.87
CA HIS A 823 -23.47 -6.03 26.53
C HIS A 823 -23.64 -7.34 25.75
N PHE A 824 -23.41 -7.34 24.44
CA PHE A 824 -23.30 -8.55 23.64
C PHE A 824 -21.93 -9.22 23.84
N SER A 825 -21.89 -10.56 23.82
CA SER A 825 -20.70 -11.38 24.06
C SER A 825 -20.98 -12.87 23.79
N ASP A 826 -19.96 -13.71 24.01
CA ASP A 826 -20.09 -15.14 24.26
C ASP A 826 -20.66 -15.44 25.65
N TYR A 827 -21.69 -16.29 25.68
CA TYR A 827 -22.33 -16.83 26.87
C TYR A 827 -22.26 -18.34 26.86
N VAL A 828 -21.64 -18.92 27.89
CA VAL A 828 -21.44 -20.38 27.96
C VAL A 828 -22.45 -21.00 28.91
N VAL A 829 -23.08 -22.08 28.45
CA VAL A 829 -24.02 -22.89 29.23
C VAL A 829 -23.28 -24.09 29.78
N ILE A 830 -23.17 -24.16 31.11
CA ILE A 830 -22.50 -25.23 31.84
C ILE A 830 -23.54 -26.03 32.62
N SER A 831 -23.61 -27.34 32.36
CA SER A 831 -24.48 -28.27 33.09
C SER A 831 -23.69 -29.52 33.51
N GLY A 832 -24.13 -30.17 34.59
CA GLY A 832 -23.49 -31.37 35.15
C GLY A 832 -22.21 -31.10 35.97
N GLU A 833 -21.48 -32.17 36.31
CA GLU A 833 -20.31 -32.13 37.21
C GLU A 833 -18.98 -31.74 36.51
N LYS A 834 -18.98 -30.68 35.71
CA LYS A 834 -17.74 -30.15 35.11
C LYS A 834 -16.97 -29.35 36.17
N LYS A 835 -15.65 -29.56 36.26
CA LYS A 835 -14.83 -28.98 37.34
C LYS A 835 -13.87 -27.90 36.88
N ILE A 836 -13.42 -27.94 35.63
CA ILE A 836 -12.37 -27.05 35.12
C ILE A 836 -12.70 -26.68 33.69
N LEU A 837 -12.65 -25.38 33.39
CA LEU A 837 -12.79 -24.82 32.05
C LEU A 837 -11.51 -24.05 31.70
N VAL A 838 -10.99 -24.26 30.50
CA VAL A 838 -9.85 -23.50 29.97
C VAL A 838 -10.36 -22.64 28.83
N LYS A 839 -10.03 -21.34 28.88
CA LYS A 839 -10.16 -20.40 27.77
C LYS A 839 -8.77 -20.19 27.16
N GLU A 840 -8.59 -20.63 25.93
CA GLU A 840 -7.35 -20.43 25.20
C GLU A 840 -7.23 -19.01 24.63
N SER A 841 -6.03 -18.65 24.21
CA SER A 841 -5.74 -17.32 23.67
C SER A 841 -6.51 -16.97 22.38
N ASP A 842 -6.95 -17.98 21.62
CA ASP A 842 -7.79 -17.83 20.43
C ASP A 842 -9.30 -17.71 20.75
N GLY A 843 -9.66 -17.76 22.04
CA GLY A 843 -11.04 -17.71 22.52
C GLY A 843 -11.73 -19.08 22.61
N SER A 844 -11.07 -20.17 22.21
CA SER A 844 -11.65 -21.51 22.34
C SER A 844 -11.80 -21.95 23.80
N LEU A 845 -12.76 -22.84 24.04
CA LEU A 845 -13.17 -23.26 25.37
C LEU A 845 -13.18 -24.78 25.49
N GLU A 846 -12.50 -25.31 26.50
CA GLU A 846 -12.37 -26.75 26.71
C GLU A 846 -12.49 -27.15 28.18
N TYR A 847 -13.18 -28.26 28.43
CA TYR A 847 -13.31 -28.89 29.73
C TYR A 847 -12.17 -29.86 30.00
N TYR A 848 -11.69 -29.85 31.25
CA TYR A 848 -10.69 -30.79 31.73
C TYR A 848 -11.17 -31.53 32.97
N GLY A 849 -10.84 -32.83 33.04
CA GLY A 849 -11.17 -33.67 34.19
C GLY A 849 -10.29 -33.36 35.41
N THR A 850 -9.04 -32.95 35.18
CA THR A 850 -8.07 -32.64 36.24
C THR A 850 -7.31 -31.35 35.96
N LEU A 851 -6.82 -30.70 37.03
CA LEU A 851 -6.02 -29.47 36.92
C LEU A 851 -4.67 -29.72 36.24
N ALA A 852 -4.10 -30.92 36.41
CA ALA A 852 -2.86 -31.30 35.75
C ALA A 852 -3.02 -31.34 34.23
N ASP A 853 -4.11 -31.94 33.74
CA ASP A 853 -4.38 -32.01 32.30
C ASP A 853 -4.63 -30.62 31.71
N ALA A 854 -5.39 -29.78 32.43
CA ALA A 854 -5.64 -28.39 32.01
C ALA A 854 -4.33 -27.60 31.86
N ILE A 855 -3.45 -27.64 32.86
CA ILE A 855 -2.15 -26.93 32.82
C ILE A 855 -1.23 -27.49 31.73
N THR A 856 -1.28 -28.81 31.50
CA THR A 856 -0.44 -29.46 30.49
C THR A 856 -0.80 -28.98 29.08
N ASN A 857 -2.10 -28.84 28.79
CA ASN A 857 -2.59 -28.49 27.46
C ASN A 857 -2.81 -26.99 27.23
N ALA A 858 -2.93 -26.19 28.30
CA ALA A 858 -3.08 -24.74 28.21
C ALA A 858 -1.98 -24.09 27.35
N ASP A 859 -2.42 -23.28 26.39
CA ASP A 859 -1.55 -22.43 25.57
C ASP A 859 -1.05 -21.22 26.36
N LYS A 860 -0.11 -20.50 25.75
CA LYS A 860 0.38 -19.23 26.28
C LYS A 860 -0.79 -18.26 26.47
N ASN A 861 -0.90 -17.69 27.67
CA ASN A 861 -1.96 -16.76 28.08
C ASN A 861 -3.35 -17.38 28.28
N ALA A 862 -3.47 -18.70 28.36
CA ALA A 862 -4.75 -19.33 28.69
C ALA A 862 -5.23 -18.94 30.09
N VAL A 863 -6.56 -18.92 30.26
CA VAL A 863 -7.23 -18.73 31.56
C VAL A 863 -7.89 -20.05 31.97
N ILE A 864 -7.31 -20.71 32.97
CA ILE A 864 -7.82 -21.93 33.58
C ILE A 864 -8.73 -21.53 34.75
N THR A 865 -9.99 -21.91 34.71
CA THR A 865 -11.00 -21.53 35.71
C THR A 865 -11.56 -22.77 36.41
N LEU A 866 -11.58 -22.76 37.75
CA LEU A 866 -12.30 -23.78 38.51
C LEU A 866 -13.81 -23.51 38.49
N LEU A 867 -14.60 -24.55 38.28
CA LEU A 867 -16.06 -24.51 38.26
C LEU A 867 -16.69 -25.06 39.55
N GLY A 868 -15.87 -25.56 40.47
CA GLY A 868 -16.27 -26.15 41.74
C GLY A 868 -15.08 -26.46 42.65
N ASP A 869 -15.37 -26.74 43.92
CA ASP A 869 -14.36 -27.17 44.89
C ASP A 869 -13.73 -28.52 44.49
N ILE A 870 -12.44 -28.68 44.79
CA ILE A 870 -11.67 -29.91 44.53
C ILE A 870 -11.21 -30.48 45.89
N PRO A 871 -12.01 -31.34 46.54
CA PRO A 871 -11.74 -31.79 47.91
C PRO A 871 -10.64 -32.88 48.04
N ASN A 872 -10.31 -33.57 46.95
CA ASN A 872 -9.36 -34.70 46.92
C ASN A 872 -8.22 -34.42 45.93
N ALA A 873 -7.59 -33.26 46.06
CA ALA A 873 -6.54 -32.85 45.14
C ALA A 873 -5.21 -33.57 45.39
N VAL A 874 -4.52 -33.86 44.30
CA VAL A 874 -3.11 -34.29 44.29
C VAL A 874 -2.22 -33.08 44.06
N GLY A 875 -0.92 -33.20 44.35
CA GLY A 875 0.02 -32.15 43.97
C GLY A 875 0.11 -31.98 42.45
N ILE A 876 0.60 -30.82 42.01
CA ILE A 876 0.79 -30.42 40.62
C ILE A 876 2.23 -29.98 40.39
N ALA A 877 2.87 -30.48 39.33
CA ALA A 877 4.11 -29.93 38.82
C ALA A 877 3.84 -29.17 37.52
N VAL A 878 4.15 -27.88 37.48
CA VAL A 878 4.05 -27.05 36.28
C VAL A 878 5.37 -27.11 35.53
N PRO A 879 5.40 -27.60 34.27
CA PRO A 879 6.60 -27.65 33.45
C PRO A 879 7.23 -26.26 33.22
N SER A 880 8.49 -26.25 32.81
CA SER A 880 9.19 -25.04 32.39
C SER A 880 8.60 -24.49 31.09
N GLY A 881 8.54 -23.16 30.92
CA GLY A 881 8.05 -22.50 29.70
C GLY A 881 6.54 -22.26 29.66
N LYS A 882 5.82 -22.38 30.78
CA LYS A 882 4.36 -22.22 30.85
C LYS A 882 3.95 -20.80 31.21
N GLU A 883 2.89 -20.30 30.57
CA GLU A 883 2.35 -18.96 30.84
C GLU A 883 0.83 -18.98 30.83
N PHE A 884 0.19 -18.82 32.00
CA PHE A 884 -1.26 -18.91 32.16
C PHE A 884 -1.76 -18.24 33.44
N VAL A 885 -3.07 -17.97 33.49
CA VAL A 885 -3.79 -17.57 34.70
C VAL A 885 -4.61 -18.76 35.20
N LEU A 886 -4.44 -19.13 36.46
CA LEU A 886 -5.32 -20.06 37.18
C LEU A 886 -6.23 -19.26 38.11
N ASP A 887 -7.48 -19.11 37.70
CA ASP A 887 -8.55 -18.53 38.48
C ASP A 887 -9.27 -19.63 39.27
N PHE A 888 -9.15 -19.58 40.59
CA PHE A 888 -9.85 -20.51 41.47
C PHE A 888 -11.34 -20.15 41.59
N ASN A 889 -11.78 -18.99 41.09
CA ASN A 889 -13.18 -18.57 41.01
C ASN A 889 -13.96 -18.76 42.33
N GLN A 890 -13.32 -18.36 43.43
CA GLN A 890 -13.76 -18.49 44.82
C GLN A 890 -13.86 -19.93 45.35
N HIS A 891 -13.44 -20.93 44.58
CA HIS A 891 -13.42 -22.34 44.99
C HIS A 891 -12.19 -22.71 45.82
N THR A 892 -12.32 -23.84 46.52
CA THR A 892 -11.29 -24.41 47.37
C THR A 892 -10.61 -25.62 46.71
N TYR A 893 -9.28 -25.63 46.70
CA TYR A 893 -8.44 -26.74 46.29
C TYR A 893 -7.82 -27.40 47.52
N THR A 894 -8.33 -28.57 47.90
CA THR A 894 -7.97 -29.27 49.15
C THR A 894 -7.10 -30.49 48.84
N LEU A 895 -5.83 -30.43 49.27
CA LEU A 895 -4.83 -31.45 49.00
C LEU A 895 -4.94 -32.64 49.95
N VAL A 896 -5.04 -33.85 49.40
CA VAL A 896 -4.97 -35.13 50.12
C VAL A 896 -3.67 -35.90 49.83
N GLY A 897 -2.96 -35.52 48.76
CA GLY A 897 -1.72 -36.15 48.31
C GLY A 897 -1.93 -37.30 47.30
N PRO A 898 -0.84 -37.83 46.71
CA PRO A 898 0.56 -37.51 46.98
C PRO A 898 0.97 -36.12 46.47
N GLY A 899 2.09 -35.60 47.00
CA GLY A 899 2.74 -34.40 46.47
C GLY A 899 3.42 -34.67 45.12
N GLN A 900 3.96 -33.60 44.52
CA GLN A 900 4.75 -33.64 43.28
C GLN A 900 6.17 -33.11 43.52
N GLY A 901 7.09 -33.50 42.66
CA GLY A 901 8.51 -33.17 42.76
C GLY A 901 9.36 -34.06 41.88
N SER A 902 10.68 -33.89 41.95
CA SER A 902 11.60 -34.84 41.34
C SER A 902 11.52 -36.19 42.03
N SER A 903 11.90 -37.26 41.31
CA SER A 903 11.85 -38.63 41.85
C SER A 903 12.51 -38.74 43.23
N GLY A 904 11.76 -39.22 44.22
CA GLY A 904 12.20 -39.36 45.61
C GLY A 904 12.01 -38.12 46.50
N THR A 905 11.45 -37.03 45.95
CA THR A 905 11.19 -35.76 46.67
C THR A 905 9.76 -35.22 46.42
N GLU A 906 8.82 -36.07 46.03
CA GLU A 906 7.45 -35.74 45.65
C GLU A 906 6.62 -35.25 46.86
N THR A 907 6.85 -34.00 47.23
CA THR A 907 6.44 -33.43 48.52
C THR A 907 5.67 -32.11 48.41
N ASN A 908 5.54 -31.55 47.21
CA ASN A 908 4.96 -30.23 46.98
C ASN A 908 3.51 -30.34 46.52
N ALA A 909 2.62 -29.50 47.04
CA ALA A 909 1.28 -29.35 46.46
C ALA A 909 1.36 -28.66 45.09
N PHE A 910 2.20 -27.64 44.93
CA PHE A 910 2.53 -27.04 43.65
C PHE A 910 4.04 -26.92 43.51
N GLN A 911 4.62 -27.54 42.48
CA GLN A 911 6.00 -27.31 42.06
C GLN A 911 5.97 -26.49 40.76
N LEU A 912 6.43 -25.24 40.80
CA LEU A 912 6.39 -24.33 39.66
C LEU A 912 7.80 -24.20 39.07
N LEU A 913 8.05 -24.75 37.89
CA LEU A 913 9.40 -24.75 37.30
C LEU A 913 9.73 -23.43 36.59
N LYS A 914 11.03 -23.17 36.42
CA LYS A 914 11.58 -21.94 35.82
C LYS A 914 11.10 -21.65 34.40
N ASP A 915 11.36 -20.43 33.94
CA ASP A 915 11.00 -19.95 32.61
C ASP A 915 9.47 -19.92 32.38
N SER A 916 8.69 -19.95 33.46
CA SER A 916 7.23 -19.89 33.48
C SER A 916 6.73 -18.59 34.12
N THR A 917 5.55 -18.11 33.70
CA THR A 917 4.86 -16.92 34.24
C THR A 917 3.43 -17.28 34.61
N ILE A 918 3.15 -17.33 35.91
CA ILE A 918 1.92 -17.94 36.44
C ILE A 918 1.19 -16.95 37.33
N THR A 919 -0.13 -16.84 37.19
CA THR A 919 -0.97 -16.11 38.14
C THR A 919 -1.95 -17.06 38.80
N PHE A 920 -1.95 -17.13 40.13
CA PHE A 920 -3.03 -17.77 40.90
C PHE A 920 -3.91 -16.69 41.50
N LYS A 921 -5.22 -16.77 41.25
CA LYS A 921 -6.14 -15.77 41.77
C LYS A 921 -7.47 -16.31 42.30
N ASN A 922 -8.08 -15.51 43.17
CA ASN A 922 -9.45 -15.65 43.66
C ASN A 922 -9.80 -17.04 44.21
N GLY A 923 -9.12 -17.54 45.23
CA GLY A 923 -9.60 -18.77 45.87
C GLY A 923 -8.73 -19.29 46.98
N THR A 924 -9.00 -20.54 47.38
CA THR A 924 -8.44 -21.11 48.60
C THR A 924 -7.62 -22.37 48.32
N ILE A 925 -6.42 -22.47 48.92
CA ILE A 925 -5.61 -23.70 48.92
C ILE A 925 -5.50 -24.20 50.36
N ARG A 926 -5.80 -25.48 50.60
CA ARG A 926 -5.75 -26.12 51.93
C ARG A 926 -5.17 -27.53 51.87
N ILE A 927 -4.69 -28.02 53.00
CA ILE A 927 -4.27 -29.42 53.17
C ILE A 927 -5.30 -30.15 54.04
N ALA A 928 -5.78 -31.29 53.58
CA ALA A 928 -6.70 -32.15 54.33
C ALA A 928 -6.01 -32.77 55.56
N GLU A 929 -6.81 -33.13 56.57
CA GLU A 929 -6.33 -33.96 57.67
C GLU A 929 -5.83 -35.32 57.14
N GLY A 930 -4.67 -35.76 57.59
CA GLY A 930 -4.07 -37.03 57.15
C GLY A 930 -3.52 -37.03 55.71
N ALA A 931 -3.24 -35.87 55.12
CA ALA A 931 -2.68 -35.77 53.78
C ALA A 931 -1.37 -36.56 53.62
N ASN A 932 -1.19 -37.18 52.46
CA ASN A 932 -0.03 -38.00 52.14
C ASN A 932 1.13 -37.15 51.60
N ASN A 933 2.20 -37.02 52.40
CA ASN A 933 3.49 -36.46 52.02
C ASN A 933 3.47 -35.04 51.42
N ILE A 934 2.49 -34.19 51.78
CA ILE A 934 2.49 -32.77 51.41
C ILE A 934 3.28 -31.96 52.44
N LYS A 935 4.53 -31.64 52.13
CA LYS A 935 5.45 -30.90 53.00
C LYS A 935 5.60 -29.43 52.64
N ARG A 936 5.11 -29.01 51.47
CA ARG A 936 5.10 -27.62 51.00
C ARG A 936 3.87 -27.39 50.16
N ILE A 937 3.25 -26.22 50.28
CA ILE A 937 2.12 -25.82 49.44
C ILE A 937 2.64 -25.32 48.09
N ILE A 938 3.61 -24.40 48.08
CA ILE A 938 4.21 -23.91 46.82
C ILE A 938 5.73 -23.98 46.91
N GLN A 939 6.34 -24.75 46.01
CA GLN A 939 7.76 -24.68 45.70
C GLN A 939 7.94 -23.96 44.37
N ASN A 940 8.42 -22.71 44.40
CA ASN A 940 8.47 -21.86 43.23
C ASN A 940 9.89 -21.68 42.66
N TYR A 941 10.00 -21.87 41.36
CA TYR A 941 11.14 -21.48 40.54
C TYR A 941 10.73 -20.55 39.38
N ALA A 942 9.45 -20.13 39.30
CA ALA A 942 8.84 -19.38 38.21
C ALA A 942 8.61 -17.90 38.56
N ASN A 943 8.18 -17.09 37.59
CA ASN A 943 7.49 -15.85 37.91
C ASN A 943 6.07 -16.18 38.39
N LEU A 944 5.67 -15.66 39.55
CA LEU A 944 4.40 -16.01 40.20
C LEU A 944 3.66 -14.76 40.71
N THR A 945 2.41 -14.59 40.33
CA THR A 945 1.52 -13.61 40.97
C THR A 945 0.48 -14.35 41.82
N LEU A 946 0.33 -13.94 43.08
CA LEU A 946 -0.73 -14.40 43.98
C LEU A 946 -1.68 -13.24 44.26
N GLU A 947 -2.93 -13.35 43.81
CA GLU A 947 -3.93 -12.28 43.89
C GLU A 947 -5.23 -12.77 44.52
N ASN A 948 -5.63 -12.18 45.66
CA ASN A 948 -6.82 -12.60 46.41
C ASN A 948 -6.82 -14.09 46.81
N MET A 949 -5.66 -14.65 47.14
CA MET A 949 -5.52 -16.07 47.50
C MET A 949 -5.60 -16.30 49.01
N GLN A 950 -6.23 -17.39 49.45
CA GLN A 950 -6.28 -17.80 50.86
C GLN A 950 -5.57 -19.16 51.03
N ILE A 951 -4.38 -19.15 51.61
CA ILE A 951 -3.52 -20.33 51.73
C ILE A 951 -3.43 -20.76 53.20
N TYR A 952 -3.89 -21.98 53.51
CA TYR A 952 -3.86 -22.51 54.88
C TYR A 952 -2.85 -23.65 55.00
N THR A 953 -1.93 -23.53 55.96
CA THR A 953 -0.82 -24.47 56.16
C THR A 953 -1.14 -25.61 57.12
N ALA A 954 -2.28 -25.51 57.83
CA ALA A 954 -2.74 -26.54 58.75
C ALA A 954 -2.73 -27.93 58.08
N ASN A 955 -2.24 -28.93 58.81
CA ASN A 955 -2.05 -30.32 58.37
C ASN A 955 -0.85 -30.58 57.44
N GLN A 956 0.05 -29.62 57.23
CA GLN A 956 1.31 -29.88 56.50
C GLN A 956 2.15 -30.98 57.16
N VAL A 957 2.64 -31.92 56.35
CA VAL A 957 3.35 -33.10 56.81
C VAL A 957 4.79 -32.76 57.18
N GLY A 958 5.19 -33.10 58.41
CA GLY A 958 6.57 -32.89 58.89
C GLY A 958 6.82 -31.52 59.54
N GLY A 959 5.75 -30.74 59.78
CA GLY A 959 5.80 -29.38 60.31
C GLY A 959 5.33 -28.35 59.28
N GLU A 960 4.81 -27.22 59.77
CA GLU A 960 4.24 -26.17 58.91
C GLU A 960 5.29 -25.18 58.37
N ASP A 961 6.56 -25.33 58.77
CA ASP A 961 7.63 -24.46 58.29
C ASP A 961 7.80 -24.56 56.77
N TYR A 962 8.04 -23.41 56.15
CA TYR A 962 8.28 -23.21 54.73
C TYR A 962 7.13 -23.70 53.84
N ALA A 963 5.90 -23.35 54.24
CA ALA A 963 4.70 -23.68 53.48
C ALA A 963 4.75 -23.16 52.04
N LEU A 964 5.32 -21.98 51.82
CA LEU A 964 5.78 -21.55 50.50
C LEU A 964 7.31 -21.46 50.53
N SER A 965 7.95 -21.75 49.40
CA SER A 965 9.40 -21.57 49.26
C SER A 965 9.75 -21.03 47.88
N PHE A 966 10.47 -19.92 47.88
CA PHE A 966 10.72 -19.13 46.66
C PHE A 966 12.21 -19.16 46.33
N ASN A 967 12.54 -19.90 45.27
CA ASN A 967 13.93 -20.23 44.93
C ASN A 967 14.41 -19.56 43.63
N ASN A 968 13.48 -19.02 42.82
CA ASN A 968 13.79 -18.30 41.60
C ASN A 968 12.58 -17.47 41.11
N GLY A 969 12.85 -16.42 40.33
CA GLY A 969 11.84 -15.64 39.60
C GLY A 969 11.30 -14.43 40.36
N ASN A 970 10.35 -13.73 39.75
CA ASN A 970 9.66 -12.59 40.37
C ASN A 970 8.31 -13.03 40.94
N ILE A 971 8.11 -12.85 42.25
CA ILE A 971 6.90 -13.21 42.97
C ILE A 971 6.22 -11.93 43.44
N VAL A 972 4.92 -11.78 43.14
CA VAL A 972 4.13 -10.61 43.53
C VAL A 972 2.90 -11.03 44.33
N PHE A 973 2.75 -10.45 45.51
CA PHE A 973 1.55 -10.56 46.35
C PHE A 973 0.65 -9.35 46.15
N LYS A 974 -0.61 -9.60 45.80
CA LYS A 974 -1.63 -8.57 45.50
C LYS A 974 -2.94 -8.83 46.22
N GLY A 975 -3.72 -7.77 46.40
CA GLY A 975 -5.07 -7.84 46.96
C GLY A 975 -5.14 -8.54 48.32
N ASN A 976 -6.27 -9.17 48.62
CA ASN A 976 -6.47 -9.91 49.87
C ASN A 976 -5.83 -11.30 49.79
N THR A 977 -4.49 -11.35 49.73
CA THR A 977 -3.73 -12.60 49.70
C THR A 977 -3.15 -12.95 51.07
N SER A 978 -3.56 -14.08 51.63
CA SER A 978 -3.20 -14.49 52.99
C SER A 978 -2.56 -15.86 53.05
N VAL A 979 -1.57 -16.02 53.92
CA VAL A 979 -0.95 -17.29 54.29
C VAL A 979 -1.14 -17.46 55.78
N VAL A 980 -1.97 -18.44 56.14
CA VAL A 980 -2.44 -18.67 57.51
C VAL A 980 -1.76 -19.91 58.08
N THR A 981 -0.86 -19.67 59.03
CA THR A 981 -0.15 -20.67 59.83
C THR A 981 -0.83 -20.92 61.18
N SER A 982 -0.53 -22.05 61.81
CA SER A 982 -1.07 -22.41 63.14
C SER A 982 -0.63 -21.44 64.26
N ASN A 983 0.53 -20.79 64.10
CA ASN A 983 1.03 -19.75 64.99
C ASN A 983 2.11 -18.90 64.28
N ASP A 984 2.50 -17.80 64.92
CA ASP A 984 3.43 -16.79 64.38
C ASP A 984 4.92 -17.20 64.37
N ASN A 985 5.29 -18.30 65.01
CA ASN A 985 6.67 -18.81 64.98
C ASN A 985 6.97 -19.70 63.78
N VAL A 986 5.94 -20.18 63.09
CA VAL A 986 6.06 -20.99 61.88
C VAL A 986 6.59 -20.15 60.73
N VAL A 987 7.54 -20.66 59.96
CA VAL A 987 8.00 -19.99 58.74
C VAL A 987 6.93 -20.12 57.66
N ALA A 988 6.28 -19.01 57.30
CA ALA A 988 5.29 -18.98 56.23
C ALA A 988 5.95 -19.17 54.86
N PHE A 989 7.04 -18.43 54.60
CA PHE A 989 7.85 -18.63 53.41
C PHE A 989 9.30 -18.13 53.52
N ASP A 990 10.14 -18.57 52.59
CA ASP A 990 11.53 -18.12 52.44
C ASP A 990 11.81 -17.40 51.11
N VAL A 991 12.86 -16.56 51.12
CA VAL A 991 13.53 -16.01 49.93
C VAL A 991 14.88 -16.70 49.82
N CYS A 992 14.94 -17.84 49.13
CA CYS A 992 16.01 -18.82 49.27
C CYS A 992 16.99 -18.82 48.09
N LYS A 993 18.29 -18.76 48.39
CA LYS A 993 19.35 -19.07 47.41
C LYS A 993 19.46 -20.58 47.26
N PHE A 994 18.89 -21.09 46.16
CA PHE A 994 18.94 -22.52 45.86
C PHE A 994 19.80 -22.85 44.65
N SER A 995 20.82 -23.70 44.84
CA SER A 995 21.60 -24.30 43.76
C SER A 995 22.07 -23.28 42.69
N SER A 996 21.96 -23.63 41.41
CA SER A 996 22.32 -22.79 40.25
C SER A 996 21.26 -21.77 39.83
N TYR A 997 20.14 -21.62 40.56
CA TYR A 997 19.11 -20.66 40.17
C TYR A 997 19.60 -19.20 40.34
N PRO A 998 19.33 -18.33 39.36
CA PRO A 998 19.95 -17.01 39.28
C PRO A 998 19.55 -16.07 40.41
N GLY A 999 18.26 -16.05 40.79
CA GLY A 999 17.77 -15.08 41.77
C GLY A 999 16.26 -15.11 41.96
N VAL A 1000 15.80 -14.58 43.09
CA VAL A 1000 14.38 -14.45 43.44
C VAL A 1000 14.07 -13.07 44.00
N THR A 1001 12.98 -12.46 43.54
CA THR A 1001 12.46 -11.22 44.12
C THR A 1001 11.04 -11.47 44.58
N VAL A 1002 10.74 -11.17 45.84
CA VAL A 1002 9.38 -11.22 46.39
C VAL A 1002 8.93 -9.80 46.67
N THR A 1003 7.82 -9.39 46.06
CA THR A 1003 7.25 -8.05 46.20
C THR A 1003 5.85 -8.12 46.79
N PHE A 1004 5.61 -7.40 47.88
CA PHE A 1004 4.27 -7.01 48.30
C PHE A 1004 3.96 -5.67 47.66
N ASP A 1005 3.00 -5.66 46.73
CA ASP A 1005 2.68 -4.46 45.97
C ASP A 1005 1.80 -3.48 46.76
N GLU A 1006 1.55 -2.32 46.17
CA GLU A 1006 0.74 -1.25 46.78
C GLU A 1006 -0.73 -1.65 47.00
N THR A 1007 -1.21 -2.70 46.32
CA THR A 1007 -2.59 -3.21 46.41
C THR A 1007 -2.75 -4.31 47.46
N TYR A 1008 -1.66 -4.75 48.11
CA TYR A 1008 -1.69 -5.82 49.09
C TYR A 1008 -2.51 -5.41 50.34
N THR A 1009 -3.50 -6.25 50.68
CA THR A 1009 -4.39 -6.06 51.85
C THR A 1009 -4.52 -7.32 52.70
N GLY A 1010 -3.82 -8.40 52.37
CA GLY A 1010 -3.97 -9.70 53.04
C GLY A 1010 -3.17 -9.81 54.34
N THR A 1011 -3.06 -11.04 54.84
CA THR A 1011 -2.32 -11.34 56.08
C THR A 1011 -1.38 -12.53 55.94
N ILE A 1012 -0.11 -12.33 56.26
CA ILE A 1012 0.87 -13.40 56.50
C ILE A 1012 1.13 -13.42 58.00
N ASN A 1013 0.62 -14.41 58.74
CA ASN A 1013 0.79 -14.44 60.20
C ASN A 1013 2.07 -15.14 60.67
N GLY A 1014 2.65 -16.03 59.86
CA GLY A 1014 3.92 -16.70 60.13
C GLY A 1014 5.15 -15.87 59.71
N LYS A 1015 6.34 -16.33 60.11
CA LYS A 1015 7.62 -15.67 59.82
C LYS A 1015 7.96 -15.67 58.33
N ILE A 1016 8.64 -14.63 57.90
CA ILE A 1016 9.23 -14.48 56.57
C ILE A 1016 10.75 -14.58 56.73
N VAL A 1017 11.39 -15.53 56.05
CA VAL A 1017 12.83 -15.80 56.21
C VAL A 1017 13.59 -15.44 54.93
N TYR A 1018 14.57 -14.54 55.05
CA TYR A 1018 15.53 -14.26 53.99
C TYR A 1018 16.73 -15.22 54.09
N ASP A 1019 16.96 -16.04 53.08
CA ASP A 1019 17.95 -17.12 53.07
C ASP A 1019 18.86 -17.06 51.84
N SER A 1020 19.61 -15.97 51.68
CA SER A 1020 20.57 -15.81 50.59
C SER A 1020 21.78 -14.97 51.00
N PRO A 1021 23.01 -15.35 50.62
CA PRO A 1021 24.20 -14.52 50.83
C PRO A 1021 24.36 -13.38 49.81
N ASN A 1022 23.41 -13.17 48.88
CA ASN A 1022 23.55 -12.19 47.79
C ASN A 1022 22.27 -11.34 47.63
N ALA A 1023 22.39 -10.06 47.97
CA ALA A 1023 21.32 -9.05 47.91
C ALA A 1023 20.99 -8.55 46.50
N ASP A 1024 21.92 -8.65 45.56
CA ASP A 1024 21.72 -8.17 44.18
C ASP A 1024 20.80 -9.12 43.39
N THR A 1025 20.71 -10.38 43.81
CA THR A 1025 19.92 -11.41 43.12
C THR A 1025 18.78 -11.96 43.94
N HIS A 1026 18.74 -11.74 45.26
CA HIS A 1026 17.69 -12.23 46.14
C HIS A 1026 17.14 -11.06 46.94
N GLN A 1027 15.84 -10.78 46.80
CA GLN A 1027 15.25 -9.57 47.37
C GLN A 1027 13.87 -9.84 47.95
N LEU A 1028 13.62 -9.26 49.12
CA LEU A 1028 12.29 -9.08 49.70
C LEU A 1028 11.96 -7.58 49.70
N ILE A 1029 10.94 -7.20 48.95
CA ILE A 1029 10.50 -5.82 48.78
C ILE A 1029 9.09 -5.68 49.35
N VAL A 1030 8.94 -4.83 50.37
CA VAL A 1030 7.64 -4.46 50.92
C VAL A 1030 7.37 -3.00 50.58
N LYS A 1031 6.42 -2.77 49.68
CA LYS A 1031 5.95 -1.42 49.32
C LYS A 1031 4.91 -0.91 50.32
N PRO A 1032 4.59 0.39 50.37
CA PRO A 1032 3.49 0.90 51.19
C PRO A 1032 2.17 0.23 50.80
N ASN A 1033 1.54 -0.47 51.75
CA ASN A 1033 0.33 -1.25 51.53
C ASN A 1033 -0.54 -1.33 52.80
N GLN A 1034 -1.71 -1.99 52.72
CA GLN A 1034 -2.66 -2.11 53.85
C GLN A 1034 -2.66 -3.50 54.51
N GLY A 1035 -1.77 -4.40 54.10
CA GLY A 1035 -1.69 -5.76 54.64
C GLY A 1035 -0.90 -5.86 55.94
N ILE A 1036 -0.96 -7.06 56.54
CA ILE A 1036 -0.27 -7.40 57.79
C ILE A 1036 0.70 -8.55 57.52
N LEU A 1037 1.98 -8.35 57.83
CA LEU A 1037 3.05 -9.31 57.62
C LEU A 1037 3.60 -9.85 58.94
N GLY A 1038 4.13 -11.07 58.93
CA GLY A 1038 4.76 -11.67 60.08
C GLY A 1038 6.14 -11.08 60.38
N ALA A 1039 6.83 -11.66 61.37
CA ALA A 1039 8.21 -11.27 61.66
C ALA A 1039 9.12 -11.56 60.45
N ILE A 1040 9.99 -10.60 60.10
CA ILE A 1040 11.00 -10.75 59.05
C ILE A 1040 12.36 -11.05 59.69
N GLU A 1041 12.96 -12.18 59.33
CA GLU A 1041 14.24 -12.65 59.88
C GLU A 1041 15.20 -13.10 58.76
N SER A 1042 16.52 -13.04 59.01
CA SER A 1042 17.52 -13.66 58.14
C SER A 1042 17.87 -15.06 58.65
N SER A 1043 18.14 -16.00 57.75
CA SER A 1043 18.59 -17.36 58.13
C SER A 1043 19.99 -17.39 58.74
N THR A 1044 20.41 -18.57 59.21
CA THR A 1044 21.77 -18.83 59.68
C THR A 1044 22.76 -19.14 58.55
N THR A 1045 22.35 -19.04 57.28
CA THR A 1045 23.23 -19.27 56.14
C THR A 1045 24.38 -18.24 56.14
N PRO A 1046 25.64 -18.67 55.98
CA PRO A 1046 26.77 -17.74 55.98
C PRO A 1046 26.58 -16.60 54.97
N GLY A 1047 26.64 -15.35 55.43
CA GLY A 1047 26.43 -14.16 54.61
C GLY A 1047 24.96 -13.71 54.46
N ALA A 1048 23.97 -14.49 54.89
CA ALA A 1048 22.56 -14.12 54.72
C ALA A 1048 22.14 -12.90 55.55
N SER A 1049 22.61 -12.80 56.79
CA SER A 1049 22.35 -11.62 57.63
C SER A 1049 22.98 -10.35 57.05
N ASP A 1050 24.20 -10.45 56.50
CA ASP A 1050 24.87 -9.31 55.88
C ASP A 1050 24.16 -8.89 54.59
N ALA A 1051 23.77 -9.84 53.74
CA ALA A 1051 23.03 -9.54 52.51
C ALA A 1051 21.64 -8.94 52.80
N ALA A 1052 20.89 -9.47 53.78
CA ALA A 1052 19.59 -8.93 54.18
C ALA A 1052 19.67 -7.43 54.53
N LYS A 1053 20.71 -7.03 55.28
CA LYS A 1053 20.96 -5.64 55.70
C LYS A 1053 21.47 -4.74 54.58
N ASN A 1054 22.09 -5.30 53.55
CA ASN A 1054 22.70 -4.56 52.45
C ASN A 1054 21.84 -4.65 51.18
N GLY A 1055 20.55 -4.38 51.31
CA GLY A 1055 19.61 -4.29 50.18
C GLY A 1055 18.87 -5.58 49.82
N GLY A 1056 19.14 -6.69 50.51
CA GLY A 1056 18.39 -7.94 50.33
C GLY A 1056 16.97 -7.87 50.88
N ILE A 1057 16.73 -7.04 51.90
CA ILE A 1057 15.40 -6.73 52.40
C ILE A 1057 15.20 -5.21 52.36
N ALA A 1058 14.12 -4.77 51.72
CA ALA A 1058 13.75 -3.37 51.63
C ALA A 1058 12.27 -3.20 52.00
N VAL A 1059 12.03 -2.51 53.12
CA VAL A 1059 10.70 -2.18 53.63
C VAL A 1059 10.50 -0.68 53.51
N SER A 1060 9.52 -0.27 52.71
CA SER A 1060 9.16 1.13 52.48
C SER A 1060 7.78 1.51 53.07
N GLY A 1061 7.12 0.57 53.73
CA GLY A 1061 5.88 0.77 54.48
C GLY A 1061 5.20 -0.56 54.84
N GLY A 1062 4.00 -0.49 55.43
CA GLY A 1062 3.18 -1.66 55.77
C GLY A 1062 3.08 -1.94 57.28
N SER A 1063 2.34 -2.99 57.65
CA SER A 1063 2.10 -3.39 59.04
C SER A 1063 2.67 -4.78 59.35
N PHE A 1064 3.23 -4.96 60.54
CA PHE A 1064 3.99 -6.15 60.94
C PHE A 1064 3.61 -6.64 62.34
N THR A 1065 3.63 -7.96 62.56
CA THR A 1065 3.36 -8.55 63.90
C THR A 1065 4.54 -8.45 64.86
N ALA A 1066 5.72 -8.08 64.37
CA ALA A 1066 6.93 -7.83 65.15
C ALA A 1066 7.67 -6.59 64.61
N PRO A 1067 8.56 -5.95 65.41
CA PRO A 1067 9.38 -4.85 64.93
C PRO A 1067 10.25 -5.27 63.74
N VAL A 1068 10.39 -4.39 62.75
CA VAL A 1068 11.29 -4.59 61.60
C VAL A 1068 12.67 -4.07 61.98
N ALA A 1069 13.73 -4.78 61.62
CA ALA A 1069 15.09 -4.33 61.89
C ALA A 1069 15.35 -2.99 61.18
N PRO A 1070 15.93 -1.98 61.85
CA PRO A 1070 16.15 -0.66 61.25
C PRO A 1070 16.95 -0.69 59.94
N GLU A 1071 17.85 -1.66 59.78
CA GLU A 1071 18.65 -1.85 58.57
C GLU A 1071 17.85 -2.29 57.33
N TYR A 1072 16.60 -2.75 57.52
CA TYR A 1072 15.71 -3.14 56.42
C TYR A 1072 14.80 -1.99 55.96
N LEU A 1073 14.70 -0.91 56.74
CA LEU A 1073 13.81 0.21 56.46
C LEU A 1073 14.44 1.11 55.39
N ALA A 1074 13.64 1.54 54.43
CA ALA A 1074 14.04 2.50 53.42
C ALA A 1074 14.34 3.88 54.04
N ASP A 1075 15.27 4.61 53.42
CA ASP A 1075 15.62 5.98 53.81
C ASP A 1075 14.37 6.88 53.83
N GLY A 1076 14.05 7.47 54.98
CA GLY A 1076 12.93 8.40 55.15
C GLY A 1076 11.71 7.85 55.89
N LEU A 1077 11.68 6.56 56.28
CA LEU A 1077 10.70 6.03 57.23
C LEU A 1077 10.99 6.56 58.63
N ASN A 1078 10.21 7.54 59.09
CA ASN A 1078 10.49 8.31 60.31
C ASN A 1078 9.54 7.98 61.48
N PHE A 1079 8.52 7.15 61.25
CA PHE A 1079 7.48 6.89 62.23
C PHE A 1079 7.13 5.40 62.33
N GLU A 1080 7.37 4.83 63.51
CA GLU A 1080 6.90 3.52 63.95
C GLU A 1080 5.72 3.72 64.91
N ALA A 1081 4.54 3.22 64.55
CA ALA A 1081 3.40 3.15 65.45
C ALA A 1081 3.15 1.72 65.89
N LYS A 1082 3.08 1.50 67.20
CA LYS A 1082 2.61 0.25 67.78
C LYS A 1082 1.17 0.39 68.26
N ASP A 1083 0.27 -0.42 67.73
CA ASP A 1083 -1.13 -0.43 68.14
C ASP A 1083 -1.37 -1.29 69.42
N SER A 1084 -2.60 -1.26 69.95
CA SER A 1084 -2.98 -2.04 71.14
C SER A 1084 -2.97 -3.56 70.92
N ASN A 1085 -2.93 -4.02 69.67
CA ASN A 1085 -2.89 -5.43 69.30
C ASN A 1085 -1.44 -5.91 69.09
N GLY A 1086 -0.46 -5.02 69.25
CA GLY A 1086 0.95 -5.33 69.08
C GLY A 1086 1.43 -5.30 67.62
N ILE A 1087 0.65 -4.70 66.71
CA ILE A 1087 1.04 -4.49 65.31
C ILE A 1087 1.89 -3.22 65.18
N TYR A 1088 2.97 -3.32 64.42
CA TYR A 1088 3.92 -2.26 64.13
C TYR A 1088 3.72 -1.76 62.70
N THR A 1089 3.38 -0.49 62.53
CA THR A 1089 3.16 0.12 61.22
C THR A 1089 4.24 1.16 60.92
N TYR A 1090 4.79 1.11 59.71
CA TYR A 1090 5.84 2.00 59.24
C TYR A 1090 5.32 2.89 58.09
N HIS A 1091 5.58 4.19 58.21
CA HIS A 1091 5.14 5.25 57.28
C HIS A 1091 6.24 6.23 56.92
#